data_AF-E0VRD1-F1
#
_entry.id   AF-E0VRD1-F1
#
_cell.length_a   1.000
_cell.length_b   1.000
_cell.length_c   1.000
_cell.angle_alpha   90.00
_cell.angle_beta   90.00
_cell.angle_gamma   90.00
#
_symmetry.space_group_name_H-M   'P 1'
#
loop_
_entity.id
_entity.type
_entity.pdbx_description
1 polymer ?
#
loop_
_entity_poly.entity_id
_entity_poly.type
_entity_poly.pdbx_seq_one_letter_code
_entity_poly.pdbx_strand_id
1 'polypeptide(L)'
;MDDESRNELEENASNTEELENLLEASVPSQSSELPLTIGEHELGKVSPYWIPDNFTSNCMECNCKFTMIKRRHHCRACGRILCSKCCGMRASLEYLQNQEQRVCETCFQTLAKILMDELQNDEDSESSPRKRPNPNNPMEYCSTVPPPLQINSSGSQPPPSVMVPVGVLKREGSSRIKEPPKQVMFSDGIRPGGDLTELDGSEEHRNAFRKPGRVGKRGSIPPVMLPPIDPISQSFIVDKSLPPVYVNNKGETSYEENWSLSKIMENLKDPNLPPLQFAINRNLIARVKIVELDCCMKETCWVICSKGMGCVGQDEIIFILTLTEPDDDQIPKEIFLQLHYIYQEAAKGNTVNELGYWCVNESNFLDSKQHGGFLFIRPSFQCLNRIDLPPPPFLVGILIHKSEIPWARVFPLRLMLRLGAEFRYYPCPLVSVRFREPVYYEVGHTIIKLLADFQNLKYTIPSVRGLRIHMEANQTSILIPKNRYDQVVRALKNSNDPVLALAGCFSCEADAHLVCMQSKGTEITYSTQAININEKPRKVTGASFVVLNGALKTTSGVAAKTSIIEDGLMVQVPRDTMTSLRNKLRNMEDWSVKCGPIEGRNAEEVVKIIWCEDDKNFNVGVKSVIDNMALDGVPSIRVHSGKDFMGSTKLIRWTQVFIIKCEDGATSAKLGDPLEVNNLSESIARATCIALIKLLDLLAASGLTILAVRATMDQENVGYEAGSNGEKLAPIYMNSLDNELIPVLHKAGSINDSAAVLELVFHIMDQ
;
A
#
# COMPACT_ATOMS: atom_id res chain seq x y z
N MET A 1 -11.59 -7.59 -69.15
CA MET A 1 -11.45 -6.26 -68.51
C MET A 1 -10.18 -6.33 -67.68
N ASP A 2 -9.02 -6.22 -68.33
CA ASP A 2 -7.76 -6.78 -67.83
C ASP A 2 -6.56 -5.84 -68.02
N ASP A 3 -6.77 -4.52 -67.85
CA ASP A 3 -5.72 -3.48 -67.91
C ASP A 3 -5.73 -2.53 -66.69
N GLU A 4 -6.86 -2.31 -66.01
CA GLU A 4 -6.91 -1.42 -64.83
C GLU A 4 -6.28 -2.06 -63.58
N SER A 5 -6.52 -3.35 -63.33
CA SER A 5 -6.02 -4.06 -62.15
C SER A 5 -4.50 -4.33 -62.14
N ARG A 6 -3.81 -4.09 -63.26
CA ARG A 6 -2.36 -4.29 -63.37
C ARG A 6 -1.56 -3.02 -63.09
N ASN A 7 -2.08 -1.86 -63.47
CA ASN A 7 -1.45 -0.58 -63.16
C ASN A 7 -1.50 -0.28 -61.65
N GLU A 8 -2.60 -0.60 -60.96
CA GLU A 8 -2.70 -0.42 -59.49
C GLU A 8 -1.72 -1.28 -58.69
N LEU A 9 -1.23 -2.40 -59.23
CA LEU A 9 -0.22 -3.24 -58.57
C LEU A 9 1.21 -2.69 -58.81
N GLU A 10 1.49 -2.13 -59.98
CA GLU A 10 2.79 -1.54 -60.31
C GLU A 10 2.99 -0.16 -59.65
N GLU A 11 1.94 0.65 -59.43
CA GLU A 11 2.02 1.90 -58.64
C GLU A 11 2.17 1.69 -57.13
N ASN A 12 1.69 0.57 -56.57
CA ASN A 12 1.88 0.29 -55.14
C ASN A 12 3.27 -0.28 -54.84
N ALA A 13 3.88 -1.02 -55.77
CA ALA A 13 5.24 -1.55 -55.61
C ALA A 13 6.34 -0.46 -55.65
N SER A 14 6.17 0.60 -56.46
CA SER A 14 7.14 1.69 -56.52
C SER A 14 7.11 2.58 -55.26
N ASN A 15 5.93 2.79 -54.68
CA ASN A 15 5.76 3.57 -53.45
C ASN A 15 6.39 2.88 -52.21
N THR A 16 6.48 1.55 -52.20
CA THR A 16 7.12 0.80 -51.10
C THR A 16 8.65 0.90 -51.14
N GLU A 17 9.27 0.77 -52.32
CA GLU A 17 10.73 0.92 -52.47
C GLU A 17 11.20 2.36 -52.15
N GLU A 18 10.43 3.41 -52.50
CA GLU A 18 10.77 4.79 -52.12
C GLU A 18 10.67 5.03 -50.60
N LEU A 19 9.78 4.34 -49.89
CA LEU A 19 9.61 4.51 -48.45
C LEU A 19 10.73 3.84 -47.64
N GLU A 20 11.17 2.64 -48.05
CA GLU A 20 12.30 1.94 -47.42
C GLU A 20 13.61 2.73 -47.59
N ASN A 21 13.89 3.21 -48.81
CA ASN A 21 15.09 4.02 -49.09
C ASN A 21 15.14 5.35 -48.30
N LEU A 22 13.99 5.92 -47.93
CA LEU A 22 13.92 7.11 -47.08
C LEU A 22 14.14 6.81 -45.58
N LEU A 23 13.85 5.59 -45.13
CA LEU A 23 14.03 5.17 -43.75
C LEU A 23 15.49 4.78 -43.44
N GLU A 24 16.16 4.05 -44.34
CA GLU A 24 17.56 3.63 -44.17
C GLU A 24 18.54 4.81 -44.00
N ALA A 25 18.26 5.97 -44.61
CA ALA A 25 19.14 7.13 -44.62
C ALA A 25 19.29 7.87 -43.26
N SER A 26 18.64 7.40 -42.19
CA SER A 26 18.45 8.19 -40.95
C SER A 26 18.93 7.55 -39.64
N VAL A 27 19.51 6.34 -39.65
CA VAL A 27 19.89 5.60 -38.43
C VAL A 27 21.39 5.73 -38.10
N PRO A 28 21.79 6.36 -36.98
CA PRO A 28 23.14 6.21 -36.43
C PRO A 28 23.27 4.84 -35.74
N SER A 29 24.27 4.08 -36.13
CA SER A 29 24.51 2.74 -35.60
C SER A 29 25.10 2.77 -34.17
N GLN A 30 24.32 2.28 -33.19
CA GLN A 30 24.73 1.47 -32.01
C GLN A 30 23.70 1.56 -30.85
N SER A 31 22.80 0.59 -30.77
CA SER A 31 22.23 0.11 -29.49
C SER A 31 21.66 -1.30 -29.67
N SER A 32 21.84 -2.16 -28.67
CA SER A 32 21.53 -3.59 -28.70
C SER A 32 20.05 -3.90 -28.92
N GLU A 33 19.76 -4.91 -29.75
CA GLU A 33 18.45 -5.53 -29.88
C GLU A 33 17.98 -6.11 -28.55
N LEU A 34 16.94 -5.48 -27.97
CA LEU A 34 16.12 -6.01 -26.90
C LEU A 34 14.69 -6.10 -27.44
N PRO A 35 13.95 -7.20 -27.20
CA PRO A 35 12.56 -7.30 -27.63
C PRO A 35 11.71 -6.24 -26.93
N LEU A 36 10.69 -5.74 -27.64
CA LEU A 36 9.76 -4.74 -27.14
C LEU A 36 9.03 -5.25 -25.89
N THR A 37 8.81 -4.36 -24.93
CA THR A 37 8.05 -4.69 -23.71
C THR A 37 6.54 -4.62 -23.97
N ILE A 38 5.74 -5.34 -23.18
CA ILE A 38 4.27 -5.32 -23.28
C ILE A 38 3.71 -3.87 -23.19
N GLY A 39 4.34 -3.02 -22.37
CA GLY A 39 3.96 -1.59 -22.27
C GLY A 39 4.33 -0.73 -23.48
N GLU A 40 5.23 -1.21 -24.34
CA GLU A 40 5.55 -0.56 -25.62
C GLU A 40 4.56 -0.98 -26.71
N HIS A 41 4.16 -2.26 -26.80
CA HIS A 41 3.15 -2.71 -27.79
C HIS A 41 1.77 -2.04 -27.65
N GLU A 42 1.40 -1.56 -26.45
CA GLU A 42 0.17 -0.80 -26.20
C GLU A 42 0.27 0.69 -26.60
N LEU A 43 1.48 1.18 -26.96
CA LEU A 43 1.70 2.57 -27.32
C LEU A 43 0.89 2.94 -28.57
N GLY A 44 0.00 3.93 -28.45
CA GLY A 44 -0.90 4.34 -29.54
C GLY A 44 -2.17 3.51 -29.70
N LYS A 45 -2.26 2.33 -29.05
CA LYS A 45 -3.49 1.52 -28.99
C LYS A 45 -4.47 2.00 -27.92
N VAL A 46 -3.94 2.62 -26.85
CA VAL A 46 -4.71 3.25 -25.78
C VAL A 46 -4.36 4.73 -25.60
N SER A 47 -5.33 5.52 -25.10
CA SER A 47 -5.13 6.93 -24.78
C SER A 47 -4.21 7.09 -23.56
N PRO A 48 -3.10 7.86 -23.65
CA PRO A 48 -2.16 8.00 -22.53
C PRO A 48 -2.68 8.90 -21.42
N TYR A 49 -2.07 8.79 -20.24
CA TYR A 49 -2.25 9.77 -19.17
C TYR A 49 -1.74 11.15 -19.59
N TRP A 50 -2.66 12.11 -19.73
CA TRP A 50 -2.34 13.45 -20.18
C TRP A 50 -1.81 14.32 -19.04
N ILE A 51 -0.50 14.63 -19.07
CA ILE A 51 0.13 15.35 -17.97
C ILE A 51 -0.36 16.83 -17.93
N PRO A 52 -0.84 17.34 -16.77
CA PRO A 52 -1.28 18.73 -16.62
C PRO A 52 -0.16 19.76 -16.86
N ASP A 53 -0.47 20.87 -17.56
CA ASP A 53 0.52 21.90 -17.95
C ASP A 53 1.34 22.52 -16.80
N ASN A 54 0.80 22.50 -15.58
CA ASN A 54 1.44 23.01 -14.38
C ASN A 54 2.42 22.01 -13.73
N PHE A 55 2.44 20.74 -14.15
CA PHE A 55 3.31 19.70 -13.60
C PHE A 55 4.80 19.97 -13.85
N THR A 56 5.15 20.68 -14.93
CA THR A 56 6.54 21.06 -15.21
C THR A 56 6.68 22.48 -15.78
N SER A 57 7.79 23.13 -15.44
CA SER A 57 8.24 24.38 -16.06
C SER A 57 9.28 24.18 -17.17
N ASN A 58 9.70 22.93 -17.42
CA ASN A 58 10.75 22.54 -18.36
C ASN A 58 10.29 21.38 -19.27
N CYS A 59 10.81 21.32 -20.49
CA CYS A 59 10.61 20.22 -21.44
C CYS A 59 11.05 18.89 -20.82
N MET A 60 10.20 17.87 -20.80
CA MET A 60 10.49 16.55 -20.20
C MET A 60 11.53 15.69 -20.94
N GLU A 61 12.07 16.19 -22.05
CA GLU A 61 13.11 15.51 -22.86
C GLU A 61 14.42 16.30 -22.75
N CYS A 62 14.52 17.47 -23.40
CA CYS A 62 15.73 18.30 -23.41
C CYS A 62 15.90 19.26 -22.22
N ASN A 63 15.09 19.12 -21.16
CA ASN A 63 15.07 19.93 -19.93
C ASN A 63 15.03 21.47 -20.13
N CYS A 64 14.73 21.97 -21.33
CA CYS A 64 14.74 23.42 -21.57
C CYS A 64 13.49 24.11 -20.98
N LYS A 65 13.69 25.24 -20.28
CA LYS A 65 12.60 25.98 -19.63
C LYS A 65 11.59 26.53 -20.63
N PHE A 66 10.30 26.39 -20.32
CA PHE A 66 9.19 26.99 -21.08
C PHE A 66 9.07 28.50 -20.80
N THR A 67 8.65 29.26 -21.80
CA THR A 67 8.49 30.72 -21.73
C THR A 67 7.25 31.14 -22.53
N MET A 68 6.87 32.43 -22.49
CA MET A 68 5.75 32.93 -23.30
C MET A 68 5.94 32.69 -24.82
N ILE A 69 7.19 32.61 -25.28
CA ILE A 69 7.55 32.31 -26.68
C ILE A 69 7.71 30.79 -26.87
N LYS A 70 8.33 30.07 -25.93
CA LYS A 70 8.50 28.62 -25.98
C LYS A 70 7.33 27.91 -25.27
N ARG A 71 6.27 27.66 -26.04
CA ARG A 71 5.03 27.01 -25.61
C ARG A 71 5.22 25.52 -25.28
N ARG A 72 4.28 24.98 -24.50
CA ARG A 72 4.15 23.55 -24.15
C ARG A 72 3.43 22.79 -25.26
N HIS A 73 3.84 21.55 -25.48
CA HIS A 73 3.21 20.63 -26.44
C HIS A 73 3.20 19.21 -25.83
N HIS A 74 2.03 18.56 -25.83
CA HIS A 74 1.91 17.18 -25.38
C HIS A 74 2.15 16.18 -26.52
N CYS A 75 2.89 15.11 -26.22
CA CYS A 75 2.91 13.91 -27.07
C CYS A 75 1.56 13.19 -26.97
N ARG A 76 0.89 12.90 -28.10
CA ARG A 76 -0.39 12.16 -28.09
C ARG A 76 -0.24 10.66 -27.83
N ALA A 77 0.97 10.10 -27.95
CA ALA A 77 1.22 8.68 -27.64
C ALA A 77 1.55 8.43 -26.16
N CYS A 78 2.25 9.35 -25.47
CA CYS A 78 2.71 9.15 -24.07
C CYS A 78 2.37 10.30 -23.10
N GLY A 79 1.62 11.31 -23.50
CA GLY A 79 1.14 12.39 -22.63
C GLY A 79 2.18 13.39 -22.09
N ARG A 80 3.50 13.14 -22.32
CA ARG A 80 4.61 13.99 -21.82
C ARG A 80 4.56 15.42 -22.38
N ILE A 81 4.96 16.40 -21.54
CA ILE A 81 5.00 17.84 -21.87
C ILE A 81 6.39 18.21 -22.42
N LEU A 82 6.41 18.68 -23.67
CA LEU A 82 7.60 18.86 -24.47
C LEU A 82 7.62 20.22 -25.18
N CYS A 83 8.79 20.62 -25.67
CA CYS A 83 8.90 21.76 -26.58
C CYS A 83 8.67 21.33 -28.04
N SER A 84 8.44 22.29 -28.93
CA SER A 84 8.15 22.03 -30.35
C SER A 84 9.21 21.19 -31.07
N LYS A 85 10.48 21.27 -30.65
CA LYS A 85 11.57 20.44 -31.19
C LYS A 85 11.43 18.96 -30.80
N CYS A 86 11.28 18.68 -29.50
CA CYS A 86 11.20 17.31 -28.97
C CYS A 86 9.85 16.61 -29.25
N CYS A 87 8.86 17.36 -29.73
CA CYS A 87 7.54 16.87 -30.12
C CYS A 87 7.22 17.26 -31.58
N GLY A 88 8.23 17.16 -32.45
CA GLY A 88 8.12 17.54 -33.87
C GLY A 88 7.40 16.51 -34.74
N MET A 89 7.51 15.23 -34.38
CA MET A 89 7.07 14.09 -35.19
C MET A 89 5.55 13.91 -35.23
N ARG A 90 5.06 13.16 -36.21
CA ARG A 90 3.67 12.70 -36.31
C ARG A 90 3.64 11.20 -36.52
N ALA A 91 2.66 10.52 -35.94
CA ALA A 91 2.40 9.10 -36.15
C ALA A 91 0.89 8.85 -36.13
N SER A 92 0.45 7.82 -36.82
CA SER A 92 -0.90 7.26 -36.66
C SER A 92 -1.08 6.71 -35.25
N LEU A 93 -2.25 6.91 -34.63
CA LEU A 93 -2.60 6.36 -33.32
C LEU A 93 -3.97 5.67 -33.41
N GLU A 94 -4.01 4.36 -33.15
CA GLU A 94 -5.19 3.51 -33.26
C GLU A 94 -6.34 3.98 -32.35
N TYR A 95 -6.03 4.41 -31.12
CA TYR A 95 -7.04 4.94 -30.18
C TYR A 95 -7.73 6.23 -30.68
N LEU A 96 -7.18 6.87 -31.73
CA LEU A 96 -7.75 8.02 -32.43
C LEU A 96 -8.10 7.68 -33.88
N GLN A 97 -8.55 6.44 -34.13
CA GLN A 97 -9.02 5.97 -35.44
C GLN A 97 -7.94 6.11 -36.54
N ASN A 98 -6.69 5.80 -36.20
CA ASN A 98 -5.53 5.89 -37.09
C ASN A 98 -5.28 7.30 -37.67
N GLN A 99 -5.64 8.35 -36.92
CA GLN A 99 -5.32 9.72 -37.32
C GLN A 99 -3.86 10.09 -36.98
N GLU A 100 -3.21 10.83 -37.88
CA GLU A 100 -1.88 11.40 -37.63
C GLU A 100 -1.89 12.44 -36.50
N GLN A 101 -1.22 12.11 -35.40
CA GLN A 101 -1.13 12.97 -34.23
C GLN A 101 0.32 13.31 -33.87
N ARG A 102 0.50 14.46 -33.24
CA ARG A 102 1.82 14.93 -32.80
C ARG A 102 2.38 14.03 -31.70
N VAL A 103 3.55 13.45 -31.94
CA VAL A 103 4.26 12.59 -30.99
C VAL A 103 5.67 13.10 -30.70
N CYS A 104 6.31 12.52 -29.69
CA CYS A 104 7.74 12.72 -29.42
C CYS A 104 8.58 11.76 -30.26
N GLU A 105 9.85 12.11 -30.46
CA GLU A 105 10.80 11.32 -31.26
C GLU A 105 10.93 9.87 -30.77
N THR A 106 11.02 9.65 -29.46
CA THR A 106 11.02 8.32 -28.85
C THR A 106 9.78 7.50 -29.24
N CYS A 107 8.59 8.09 -29.09
CA CYS A 107 7.34 7.39 -29.44
C CYS A 107 7.21 7.13 -30.93
N PHE A 108 7.72 8.03 -31.79
CA PHE A 108 7.74 7.80 -33.23
C PHE A 108 8.59 6.56 -33.58
N GLN A 109 9.78 6.45 -33.00
CA GLN A 109 10.65 5.29 -33.19
C GLN A 109 10.04 3.99 -32.64
N THR A 110 9.42 4.02 -31.46
CA THR A 110 8.74 2.84 -30.89
C THR A 110 7.54 2.42 -31.74
N LEU A 111 6.70 3.36 -32.19
CA LEU A 111 5.56 3.07 -33.07
C LEU A 111 5.99 2.48 -34.43
N ALA A 112 7.08 2.99 -35.00
CA ALA A 112 7.65 2.44 -36.24
C ALA A 112 8.15 0.99 -36.06
N LYS A 113 8.79 0.68 -34.92
CA LYS A 113 9.21 -0.69 -34.59
C LYS A 113 8.03 -1.66 -34.42
N ILE A 114 6.96 -1.23 -33.76
CA ILE A 114 5.75 -2.04 -33.59
C ILE A 114 5.14 -2.38 -34.96
N LEU A 115 5.06 -1.39 -35.87
CA LEU A 115 4.54 -1.59 -37.22
C LEU A 115 5.38 -2.62 -38.00
N MET A 116 6.72 -2.58 -37.88
CA MET A 116 7.62 -3.55 -38.53
C MET A 116 7.47 -4.96 -37.94
N ASP A 117 7.33 -5.08 -36.62
CA ASP A 117 7.14 -6.35 -35.93
C ASP A 117 5.77 -6.98 -36.25
N GLU A 118 4.71 -6.17 -36.36
CA GLU A 118 3.39 -6.64 -36.79
C GLU A 118 3.41 -7.15 -38.25
N LEU A 119 4.11 -6.47 -39.16
CA LEU A 119 4.28 -6.92 -40.55
C LEU A 119 5.07 -8.23 -40.67
N GLN A 120 6.07 -8.45 -39.80
CA GLN A 120 6.87 -9.69 -39.80
C GLN A 120 6.13 -10.91 -39.25
N ASN A 121 5.09 -10.71 -38.42
CA ASN A 121 4.31 -11.82 -37.85
C ASN A 121 3.18 -12.33 -38.77
N ASP A 122 2.76 -11.56 -39.79
CA ASP A 122 1.68 -11.97 -40.71
C ASP A 122 2.17 -12.91 -41.84
N GLU A 123 3.43 -12.87 -42.26
CA GLU A 123 3.94 -13.71 -43.38
C GLU A 123 4.08 -15.21 -43.04
N ASP A 124 4.24 -15.57 -41.76
CA ASP A 124 4.35 -16.98 -41.31
C ASP A 124 2.98 -17.71 -41.22
N SER A 125 1.89 -17.08 -41.67
CA SER A 125 0.51 -17.51 -41.39
C SER A 125 -0.17 -18.41 -42.45
N GLU A 126 0.46 -18.77 -43.57
CA GLU A 126 -0.12 -19.72 -44.56
C GLU A 126 0.81 -20.87 -44.98
N SER A 127 0.99 -21.91 -44.14
CA SER A 127 0.88 -23.32 -44.60
C SER A 127 1.01 -24.43 -43.52
N SER A 128 -0.12 -25.10 -43.23
CA SER A 128 -0.20 -26.52 -42.81
C SER A 128 0.27 -26.94 -41.38
N PRO A 129 -0.15 -28.13 -40.89
CA PRO A 129 -0.70 -28.21 -39.53
C PRO A 129 0.16 -28.79 -38.40
N ARG A 130 -0.18 -28.33 -37.19
CA ARG A 130 0.10 -28.85 -35.83
C ARG A 130 0.69 -30.28 -35.74
N LYS A 131 1.91 -30.38 -35.19
CA LYS A 131 2.42 -31.60 -34.54
C LYS A 131 2.82 -31.33 -33.10
N ARG A 132 2.44 -32.23 -32.18
CA ARG A 132 2.99 -32.31 -30.82
C ARG A 132 4.30 -33.12 -30.84
N PRO A 133 5.29 -32.82 -30.00
CA PRO A 133 6.52 -33.62 -29.94
C PRO A 133 6.24 -35.06 -29.50
N ASN A 134 7.07 -36.00 -29.98
CA ASN A 134 6.86 -37.43 -29.87
C ASN A 134 7.59 -37.99 -28.61
N PRO A 135 6.90 -38.63 -27.65
CA PRO A 135 7.50 -39.11 -26.41
C PRO A 135 8.53 -40.25 -26.57
N ASN A 136 8.77 -40.74 -27.80
CA ASN A 136 9.71 -41.84 -28.08
C ASN A 136 11.02 -41.40 -28.78
N ASN A 137 11.39 -40.11 -28.76
CA ASN A 137 12.68 -39.63 -29.28
C ASN A 137 13.61 -39.10 -28.17
N PRO A 138 14.61 -39.86 -27.68
CA PRO A 138 15.46 -39.44 -26.56
C PRO A 138 16.43 -38.28 -26.86
N MET A 139 16.52 -37.81 -28.11
CA MET A 139 17.48 -36.79 -28.53
C MET A 139 16.98 -35.34 -28.41
N GLU A 140 15.71 -35.12 -28.06
CA GLU A 140 15.16 -33.77 -27.81
C GLU A 140 15.29 -33.30 -26.34
N TYR A 141 15.86 -34.14 -25.45
CA TYR A 141 16.05 -33.83 -24.03
C TYR A 141 17.49 -34.12 -23.56
N CYS A 142 18.47 -33.31 -23.99
CA CYS A 142 19.60 -32.82 -23.18
C CYS A 142 20.66 -32.09 -24.04
N SER A 143 21.12 -30.92 -23.57
CA SER A 143 22.41 -30.35 -23.99
C SER A 143 23.56 -31.12 -23.31
N THR A 144 24.64 -31.39 -24.04
CA THR A 144 25.81 -32.12 -23.53
C THR A 144 27.14 -31.51 -24.00
N VAL A 145 27.62 -30.47 -23.31
CA VAL A 145 29.03 -30.03 -23.39
C VAL A 145 29.58 -29.67 -22.00
N PRO A 146 30.47 -30.50 -21.44
CA PRO A 146 31.44 -30.12 -20.42
C PRO A 146 32.88 -30.10 -21.01
N PRO A 147 33.86 -29.42 -20.37
CA PRO A 147 34.45 -28.28 -21.07
C PRO A 147 35.99 -28.31 -21.12
N PRO A 148 36.56 -29.09 -22.03
CA PRO A 148 37.68 -28.55 -22.82
C PRO A 148 37.70 -29.05 -24.28
N LEU A 149 37.98 -28.11 -25.22
CA LEU A 149 38.43 -28.37 -26.60
C LEU A 149 37.40 -28.99 -27.59
N GLN A 150 36.43 -28.19 -28.03
CA GLN A 150 35.84 -28.33 -29.39
C GLN A 150 36.46 -27.32 -30.37
N ILE A 151 37.80 -27.32 -30.44
CA ILE A 151 38.57 -26.63 -31.48
C ILE A 151 39.26 -27.71 -32.33
N ASN A 152 39.16 -27.57 -33.65
CA ASN A 152 39.82 -28.35 -34.72
C ASN A 152 39.28 -29.77 -35.03
N SER A 153 38.15 -29.77 -35.74
CA SER A 153 37.94 -30.51 -37.00
C SER A 153 39.00 -31.51 -37.50
N SER A 154 38.63 -32.77 -37.70
CA SER A 154 38.57 -33.44 -39.03
C SER A 154 38.35 -34.97 -38.96
N GLY A 155 37.66 -35.53 -39.98
CA GLY A 155 38.02 -36.85 -40.53
C GLY A 155 37.26 -38.12 -40.10
N SER A 156 36.35 -38.58 -40.98
CA SER A 156 36.07 -39.99 -41.36
C SER A 156 35.69 -41.08 -40.33
N GLN A 157 34.53 -41.70 -40.62
CA GLN A 157 34.03 -43.01 -40.16
C GLN A 157 34.74 -44.24 -40.81
N PRO A 158 34.47 -45.52 -40.43
CA PRO A 158 33.87 -46.08 -39.20
C PRO A 158 34.73 -47.27 -38.60
N PRO A 159 34.25 -48.48 -38.21
CA PRO A 159 34.57 -49.14 -36.92
C PRO A 159 35.39 -50.47 -37.14
N PRO A 160 35.32 -51.62 -36.39
CA PRO A 160 34.54 -51.96 -35.17
C PRO A 160 35.14 -52.93 -34.09
N SER A 161 34.46 -52.93 -32.92
CA SER A 161 34.07 -54.12 -32.12
C SER A 161 35.05 -54.95 -31.25
N VAL A 162 34.43 -55.60 -30.22
CA VAL A 162 34.77 -56.90 -29.56
C VAL A 162 35.35 -56.91 -28.12
N MET A 163 34.45 -57.28 -27.20
CA MET A 163 34.55 -58.14 -26.00
C MET A 163 35.19 -57.74 -24.65
N VAL A 164 34.56 -58.36 -23.65
CA VAL A 164 34.77 -58.40 -22.20
C VAL A 164 35.75 -59.53 -21.83
N PRO A 165 36.37 -59.50 -20.64
CA PRO A 165 36.39 -60.73 -19.84
C PRO A 165 35.97 -60.57 -18.36
N VAL A 166 35.62 -61.71 -17.77
CA VAL A 166 34.94 -61.93 -16.47
C VAL A 166 35.95 -62.26 -15.36
N GLY A 167 35.66 -62.01 -14.06
CA GLY A 167 36.55 -62.49 -12.98
C GLY A 167 36.14 -62.40 -11.49
N VAL A 168 35.40 -63.39 -10.98
CA VAL A 168 35.66 -64.13 -9.69
C VAL A 168 35.55 -63.45 -8.29
N LEU A 169 34.37 -63.63 -7.66
CA LEU A 169 34.02 -64.33 -6.38
C LEU A 169 34.60 -64.01 -4.95
N LYS A 170 33.64 -63.92 -4.00
CA LYS A 170 33.49 -64.58 -2.65
C LYS A 170 33.98 -63.98 -1.29
N ARG A 171 32.97 -63.47 -0.54
CA ARG A 171 32.48 -63.81 0.83
C ARG A 171 33.39 -64.23 2.02
N GLU A 172 33.24 -63.44 3.09
CA GLU A 172 32.81 -63.75 4.49
C GLU A 172 33.53 -64.80 5.39
N GLY A 173 33.92 -64.34 6.60
CA GLY A 173 33.70 -65.10 7.86
C GLY A 173 34.84 -65.12 8.88
N SER A 174 34.59 -64.63 10.11
CA SER A 174 34.95 -65.22 11.42
C SER A 174 35.28 -64.20 12.52
N SER A 175 34.86 -64.48 13.75
CA SER A 175 35.01 -63.66 14.96
C SER A 175 36.19 -64.12 15.84
N ARG A 176 36.79 -63.20 16.62
CA ARG A 176 37.53 -63.51 17.87
C ARG A 176 37.78 -62.28 18.74
N ILE A 177 37.65 -62.46 20.06
CA ILE A 177 37.85 -61.44 21.10
C ILE A 177 39.31 -61.49 21.60
N LYS A 178 39.92 -60.32 21.86
CA LYS A 178 41.08 -60.13 22.75
C LYS A 178 41.01 -58.76 23.41
N GLU A 179 41.35 -58.69 24.70
CA GLU A 179 41.46 -57.45 25.47
C GLU A 179 42.76 -56.68 25.15
N PRO A 180 42.80 -55.35 25.35
CA PRO A 180 43.96 -54.50 25.03
C PRO A 180 44.92 -54.29 26.21
N PRO A 181 46.21 -53.97 25.96
CA PRO A 181 47.16 -53.55 27.00
C PRO A 181 46.92 -52.11 27.47
N LYS A 182 47.44 -51.78 28.66
CA LYS A 182 47.25 -50.50 29.36
C LYS A 182 47.92 -49.33 28.63
N GLN A 183 47.23 -48.20 28.51
CA GLN A 183 47.77 -46.90 28.11
C GLN A 183 47.30 -45.79 29.07
N VAL A 184 48.12 -44.74 29.21
CA VAL A 184 47.94 -43.65 30.17
C VAL A 184 47.02 -42.56 29.61
N MET A 185 46.18 -41.98 30.47
CA MET A 185 45.33 -40.82 30.19
C MET A 185 45.86 -39.61 30.96
N PHE A 186 45.83 -38.43 30.34
CA PHE A 186 46.07 -37.15 31.03
C PHE A 186 44.76 -36.59 31.61
N SER A 187 44.87 -35.61 32.51
CA SER A 187 43.74 -35.06 33.30
C SER A 187 42.70 -34.27 32.49
N ASP A 188 42.97 -34.04 31.21
CA ASP A 188 42.11 -33.38 30.21
C ASP A 188 41.40 -34.37 29.27
N GLY A 189 41.66 -35.68 29.41
CA GLY A 189 40.97 -36.74 28.67
C GLY A 189 41.58 -37.11 27.32
N ILE A 190 42.67 -36.47 26.89
CA ILE A 190 43.23 -36.67 25.54
C ILE A 190 44.27 -37.81 25.53
N ARG A 191 44.19 -38.71 24.55
CA ARG A 191 45.20 -39.77 24.29
C ARG A 191 46.14 -39.36 23.16
N PRO A 192 47.47 -39.47 23.32
CA PRO A 192 48.41 -39.23 22.23
C PRO A 192 48.18 -40.21 21.06
N GLY A 193 47.79 -39.68 19.90
CA GLY A 193 47.64 -40.46 18.65
C GLY A 193 46.25 -41.07 18.39
N GLY A 194 45.19 -40.63 19.08
CA GLY A 194 43.80 -41.00 18.78
C GLY A 194 43.08 -39.98 17.90
N ASP A 195 42.20 -40.45 17.01
CA ASP A 195 41.37 -39.62 16.12
C ASP A 195 40.16 -39.02 16.88
N LEU A 196 39.77 -37.78 16.56
CA LEU A 196 38.96 -36.91 17.42
C LEU A 196 37.43 -37.06 17.23
N THR A 197 36.92 -38.30 17.18
CA THR A 197 35.50 -38.56 16.85
C THR A 197 34.68 -39.33 17.89
N GLU A 198 35.22 -39.66 19.06
CA GLU A 198 34.47 -40.35 20.13
C GLU A 198 34.69 -39.72 21.52
N LEU A 199 33.79 -38.80 21.92
CA LEU A 199 33.50 -38.47 23.33
C LEU A 199 32.01 -38.11 23.49
N ASP A 200 31.25 -39.06 24.03
CA ASP A 200 30.01 -38.88 24.83
C ASP A 200 29.69 -40.26 25.44
N GLY A 201 29.35 -40.43 26.72
CA GLY A 201 29.21 -39.47 27.82
C GLY A 201 29.01 -40.25 29.12
N SER A 202 28.18 -39.74 30.05
CA SER A 202 27.72 -40.51 31.23
C SER A 202 26.20 -40.39 31.40
N GLU A 203 25.50 -41.53 31.39
CA GLU A 203 24.04 -41.60 31.59
C GLU A 203 23.64 -41.54 33.08
N GLU A 204 22.35 -41.26 33.36
CA GLU A 204 21.42 -42.32 33.82
C GLU A 204 19.94 -41.99 33.55
N HIS A 205 19.34 -42.77 32.63
CA HIS A 205 18.01 -43.42 32.67
C HIS A 205 16.67 -42.65 32.92
N ARG A 206 15.53 -42.92 32.24
CA ARG A 206 15.26 -43.66 30.97
C ARG A 206 13.78 -43.51 30.50
N ASN A 207 13.55 -43.79 29.21
CA ASN A 207 12.27 -44.15 28.53
C ASN A 207 11.25 -43.02 28.23
N ALA A 208 10.69 -42.87 27.02
CA ALA A 208 10.96 -43.57 25.75
C ALA A 208 10.56 -42.71 24.53
N PHE A 209 11.54 -42.36 23.67
CA PHE A 209 11.32 -41.74 22.36
C PHE A 209 11.74 -42.67 21.22
N ARG A 210 11.03 -42.62 20.09
CA ARG A 210 11.33 -43.43 18.89
C ARG A 210 12.45 -42.80 18.04
N LYS A 211 13.26 -43.67 17.43
CA LYS A 211 14.50 -43.35 16.70
C LYS A 211 14.27 -42.53 15.42
N PRO A 212 15.08 -41.50 15.13
CA PRO A 212 15.46 -41.14 13.76
C PRO A 212 16.60 -42.04 13.27
N GLY A 213 16.65 -42.33 11.98
CA GLY A 213 17.64 -43.21 11.36
C GLY A 213 18.82 -42.47 10.70
N ARG A 214 19.92 -43.21 10.54
CA ARG A 214 21.10 -42.97 9.69
C ARG A 214 21.17 -41.64 8.91
N VAL A 215 22.25 -40.90 9.19
CA VAL A 215 22.86 -39.95 8.26
C VAL A 215 23.20 -40.65 6.95
N GLY A 216 22.40 -40.37 5.91
CA GLY A 216 22.85 -40.50 4.52
C GLY A 216 23.79 -39.34 4.17
N LYS A 217 24.45 -39.43 3.00
CA LYS A 217 25.28 -38.34 2.44
C LYS A 217 24.58 -36.99 2.61
N ARG A 218 25.33 -35.93 2.97
CA ARG A 218 24.91 -34.54 2.70
C ARG A 218 24.77 -34.38 1.19
N GLY A 219 23.58 -34.69 0.66
CA GLY A 219 23.09 -33.97 -0.50
C GLY A 219 23.01 -32.49 -0.13
N SER A 220 23.21 -31.64 -1.13
CA SER A 220 22.74 -30.25 -1.07
C SER A 220 21.32 -30.24 -0.49
N ILE A 221 21.07 -29.40 0.50
CA ILE A 221 19.68 -29.03 0.85
C ILE A 221 19.06 -28.58 -0.48
N PRO A 222 17.99 -29.24 -0.97
CA PRO A 222 17.33 -28.76 -2.16
C PRO A 222 16.90 -27.32 -1.86
N PRO A 223 17.19 -26.33 -2.72
CA PRO A 223 16.75 -24.96 -2.47
C PRO A 223 15.25 -25.01 -2.21
N VAL A 224 14.77 -24.26 -1.20
CA VAL A 224 13.33 -24.08 -0.97
C VAL A 224 12.74 -23.68 -2.32
N MET A 225 11.94 -24.56 -2.90
CA MET A 225 11.43 -24.38 -4.24
C MET A 225 10.32 -23.33 -4.13
N LEU A 226 10.75 -22.07 -4.14
CA LEU A 226 9.85 -20.92 -4.12
C LEU A 226 8.86 -21.10 -5.27
N PRO A 227 7.54 -20.96 -5.01
CA PRO A 227 6.55 -20.96 -6.07
C PRO A 227 6.95 -19.99 -7.18
N PRO A 228 6.69 -20.31 -8.46
CA PRO A 228 6.96 -19.39 -9.55
C PRO A 228 6.18 -18.10 -9.32
N ILE A 229 6.93 -17.00 -9.14
CA ILE A 229 6.38 -15.65 -9.11
C ILE A 229 6.15 -15.23 -10.56
N ASP A 230 4.97 -14.69 -10.86
CA ASP A 230 4.78 -14.00 -12.14
C ASP A 230 5.74 -12.80 -12.19
N PRO A 231 6.72 -12.78 -13.12
CA PRO A 231 7.72 -11.72 -13.18
C PRO A 231 7.12 -10.34 -13.48
N ILE A 232 5.91 -10.28 -14.05
CA ILE A 232 5.24 -9.03 -14.41
C ILE A 232 4.55 -8.43 -13.18
N SER A 233 3.67 -9.17 -12.50
CA SER A 233 2.98 -8.66 -11.30
C SER A 233 3.82 -8.69 -10.03
N GLN A 234 4.91 -9.48 -9.98
CA GLN A 234 5.65 -9.80 -8.75
C GLN A 234 4.72 -10.42 -7.68
N SER A 235 3.80 -11.27 -8.13
CA SER A 235 2.78 -11.95 -7.34
C SER A 235 2.89 -13.47 -7.47
N PHE A 236 2.44 -14.20 -6.46
CA PHE A 236 2.17 -15.64 -6.55
C PHE A 236 0.77 -15.93 -7.13
N ILE A 237 -0.03 -14.90 -7.45
CA ILE A 237 -1.39 -15.04 -7.98
C ILE A 237 -1.35 -15.07 -9.52
N VAL A 238 -1.29 -16.27 -10.09
CA VAL A 238 -1.36 -16.49 -11.55
C VAL A 238 -2.81 -16.64 -11.99
N ASP A 239 -3.26 -15.98 -13.07
CA ASP A 239 -4.59 -16.15 -13.70
C ASP A 239 -5.81 -16.16 -12.75
N LYS A 240 -5.80 -15.30 -11.71
CA LYS A 240 -6.83 -15.27 -10.65
C LYS A 240 -7.01 -16.60 -9.89
N SER A 241 -5.98 -17.43 -9.84
CA SER A 241 -5.93 -18.62 -8.99
C SER A 241 -5.86 -18.24 -7.50
N LEU A 242 -5.89 -19.25 -6.62
CA LEU A 242 -5.62 -19.02 -5.20
C LEU A 242 -4.10 -18.90 -4.99
N PRO A 243 -3.64 -17.97 -4.12
CA PRO A 243 -2.24 -17.93 -3.75
C PRO A 243 -1.82 -19.24 -3.03
N PRO A 244 -0.52 -19.59 -3.00
CA PRO A 244 -0.04 -20.75 -2.26
C PRO A 244 -0.27 -20.58 -0.75
N VAL A 245 -0.57 -21.68 -0.06
CA VAL A 245 -0.69 -21.69 1.40
C VAL A 245 0.70 -21.56 2.00
N TYR A 246 0.88 -20.55 2.85
CA TYR A 246 2.13 -20.28 3.56
C TYR A 246 2.10 -20.92 4.94
N VAL A 247 3.12 -21.73 5.25
CA VAL A 247 3.30 -22.35 6.55
C VAL A 247 4.69 -21.98 7.09
N ASN A 248 4.75 -21.50 8.33
CA ASN A 248 6.00 -21.18 9.02
C ASN A 248 6.13 -22.07 10.26
N ASN A 249 7.00 -23.07 10.16
CA ASN A 249 7.29 -24.00 11.24
C ASN A 249 8.66 -23.68 11.84
N LYS A 250 8.69 -22.87 12.91
CA LYS A 250 9.90 -22.54 13.68
C LYS A 250 11.08 -22.02 12.83
N GLY A 251 10.79 -21.20 11.82
CA GLY A 251 11.79 -20.62 10.93
C GLY A 251 11.97 -21.37 9.60
N GLU A 252 11.43 -22.59 9.46
CA GLU A 252 11.32 -23.25 8.16
C GLU A 252 10.02 -22.78 7.47
N THR A 253 10.17 -22.04 6.37
CA THR A 253 9.05 -21.53 5.55
C THR A 253 8.77 -22.49 4.41
N SER A 254 7.58 -23.08 4.38
CA SER A 254 7.10 -23.90 3.27
C SER A 254 5.90 -23.25 2.58
N TYR A 255 5.84 -23.43 1.26
CA TYR A 255 4.73 -23.03 0.41
C TYR A 255 4.06 -24.31 -0.08
N GLU A 256 2.77 -24.49 0.23
CA GLU A 256 2.01 -25.68 -0.11
C GLU A 256 0.93 -25.35 -1.16
N GLU A 257 1.19 -25.73 -2.41
CA GLU A 257 0.26 -25.51 -3.54
C GLU A 257 -0.85 -26.58 -3.62
N ASN A 258 -0.59 -27.79 -3.09
CA ASN A 258 -1.45 -28.97 -3.29
C ASN A 258 -2.59 -29.12 -2.26
N TRP A 259 -3.13 -28.02 -1.72
CA TRP A 259 -4.28 -28.09 -0.82
C TRP A 259 -5.59 -28.28 -1.62
N SER A 260 -6.35 -29.33 -1.31
CA SER A 260 -7.71 -29.46 -1.84
C SER A 260 -8.63 -28.41 -1.22
N LEU A 261 -9.57 -27.90 -2.02
CA LEU A 261 -10.55 -26.89 -1.55
C LEU A 261 -11.28 -27.36 -0.29
N SER A 262 -11.69 -28.63 -0.21
CA SER A 262 -12.34 -29.20 0.98
C SER A 262 -11.48 -29.08 2.24
N LYS A 263 -10.17 -29.37 2.15
CA LYS A 263 -9.23 -29.24 3.30
C LYS A 263 -9.05 -27.77 3.72
N ILE A 264 -9.02 -26.86 2.74
CA ILE A 264 -8.98 -25.41 3.01
C ILE A 264 -10.25 -24.99 3.75
N MET A 265 -11.44 -25.30 3.22
CA MET A 265 -12.72 -24.92 3.82
C MET A 265 -12.91 -25.49 5.22
N GLU A 266 -12.49 -26.73 5.47
CA GLU A 266 -12.51 -27.35 6.80
C GLU A 266 -11.64 -26.58 7.81
N ASN A 267 -10.40 -26.20 7.42
CA ASN A 267 -9.51 -25.39 8.26
C ASN A 267 -10.03 -23.95 8.48
N LEU A 268 -10.71 -23.38 7.49
CA LEU A 268 -11.27 -22.04 7.58
C LEU A 268 -12.53 -21.97 8.46
N LYS A 269 -13.34 -23.04 8.48
CA LYS A 269 -14.58 -23.17 9.27
C LYS A 269 -14.33 -23.65 10.72
N ASP A 270 -13.26 -24.39 11.04
CA ASP A 270 -12.97 -24.85 12.42
C ASP A 270 -12.56 -23.69 13.36
N PRO A 271 -13.34 -23.34 14.41
CA PRO A 271 -13.04 -22.20 15.28
C PRO A 271 -11.77 -22.38 16.14
N ASN A 272 -11.23 -23.60 16.27
CA ASN A 272 -10.07 -23.89 17.11
C ASN A 272 -8.72 -23.69 16.40
N LEU A 273 -8.74 -23.61 15.06
CA LEU A 273 -7.54 -23.46 14.24
C LEU A 273 -7.26 -21.97 13.93
N PRO A 274 -5.98 -21.54 13.89
CA PRO A 274 -5.64 -20.17 13.51
C PRO A 274 -6.07 -19.84 12.07
N PRO A 275 -6.14 -18.55 11.68
CA PRO A 275 -6.38 -18.16 10.30
C PRO A 275 -5.35 -18.76 9.34
N LEU A 276 -5.83 -19.30 8.22
CA LEU A 276 -4.98 -19.87 7.17
C LEU A 276 -4.23 -18.73 6.47
N GLN A 277 -2.95 -18.94 6.18
CA GLN A 277 -2.09 -17.91 5.60
C GLN A 277 -1.86 -18.19 4.12
N PHE A 278 -2.11 -17.19 3.27
CA PHE A 278 -1.91 -17.24 1.84
C PHE A 278 -0.84 -16.22 1.46
N ALA A 279 0.24 -16.64 0.78
CA ALA A 279 1.27 -15.71 0.34
C ALA A 279 0.86 -15.02 -0.96
N ILE A 280 0.67 -13.69 -0.93
CA ILE A 280 0.35 -12.89 -2.11
C ILE A 280 1.63 -12.58 -2.90
N ASN A 281 2.68 -12.16 -2.19
CA ASN A 281 4.04 -12.04 -2.72
C ASN A 281 5.04 -12.41 -1.59
N ARG A 282 6.34 -12.21 -1.82
CA ARG A 282 7.39 -12.56 -0.83
C ARG A 282 7.22 -11.87 0.53
N ASN A 283 6.66 -10.66 0.55
CA ASN A 283 6.60 -9.78 1.72
C ASN A 283 5.16 -9.46 2.19
N LEU A 284 4.13 -9.99 1.52
CA LEU A 284 2.71 -9.76 1.82
C LEU A 284 1.95 -11.08 1.92
N ILE A 285 1.32 -11.29 3.07
CA ILE A 285 0.51 -12.47 3.41
C ILE A 285 -0.93 -12.02 3.70
N ALA A 286 -1.91 -12.79 3.26
CA ALA A 286 -3.31 -12.67 3.69
C ALA A 286 -3.66 -13.78 4.68
N ARG A 287 -4.15 -13.40 5.86
CA ARG A 287 -4.66 -14.28 6.91
C ARG A 287 -6.17 -14.40 6.74
N VAL A 288 -6.69 -15.60 6.49
CA VAL A 288 -8.09 -15.83 6.13
C VAL A 288 -8.76 -16.73 7.18
N LYS A 289 -9.98 -16.36 7.60
CA LYS A 289 -10.83 -17.17 8.49
C LYS A 289 -12.30 -16.96 8.17
N ILE A 290 -13.13 -17.97 8.40
CA ILE A 290 -14.60 -17.81 8.44
C ILE A 290 -15.00 -17.66 9.91
N VAL A 291 -15.73 -16.60 10.25
CA VAL A 291 -16.09 -16.24 11.63
C VAL A 291 -17.59 -15.94 11.72
N GLU A 292 -18.27 -16.53 12.70
CA GLU A 292 -19.65 -16.23 13.05
C GLU A 292 -19.71 -15.07 14.07
N LEU A 293 -20.27 -13.94 13.65
CA LEU A 293 -20.37 -12.68 14.42
C LEU A 293 -21.67 -12.59 15.23
N ASP A 294 -22.00 -13.67 15.96
CA ASP A 294 -23.20 -13.81 16.80
C ASP A 294 -23.45 -12.66 17.80
N CYS A 295 -22.37 -12.08 18.31
CA CYS A 295 -22.38 -11.01 19.31
C CYS A 295 -22.83 -9.64 18.79
N CYS A 296 -22.89 -9.42 17.47
CA CYS A 296 -23.23 -8.12 16.90
C CYS A 296 -24.13 -8.18 15.67
N MET A 297 -23.64 -8.70 14.55
CA MET A 297 -24.37 -8.73 13.27
C MET A 297 -25.19 -10.01 13.10
N LYS A 298 -24.81 -11.11 13.77
CA LYS A 298 -25.37 -12.47 13.59
C LYS A 298 -25.20 -13.02 12.17
N GLU A 299 -24.13 -12.59 11.51
CA GLU A 299 -23.74 -13.01 10.18
C GLU A 299 -22.47 -13.86 10.23
N THR A 300 -22.38 -14.85 9.35
CA THR A 300 -21.14 -15.59 9.11
C THR A 300 -20.35 -14.87 8.02
N CYS A 301 -19.09 -14.55 8.31
CA CYS A 301 -18.27 -13.67 7.48
C CYS A 301 -16.91 -14.27 7.13
N TRP A 302 -16.46 -14.03 5.91
CA TRP A 302 -15.06 -14.12 5.52
C TRP A 302 -14.30 -12.96 6.15
N VAL A 303 -13.29 -13.25 6.96
CA VAL A 303 -12.35 -12.28 7.54
C VAL A 303 -11.01 -12.48 6.86
N ILE A 304 -10.52 -11.43 6.19
CA ILE A 304 -9.25 -11.42 5.45
C ILE A 304 -8.40 -10.25 5.96
N CYS A 305 -7.37 -10.55 6.75
CA CYS A 305 -6.44 -9.56 7.32
C CYS A 305 -5.10 -9.63 6.58
N SER A 306 -4.55 -8.50 6.14
CA SER A 306 -3.18 -8.45 5.64
C SER A 306 -2.14 -8.57 6.75
N LYS A 307 -0.94 -9.01 6.35
CA LYS A 307 0.30 -8.94 7.13
C LYS A 307 1.44 -8.66 6.15
N GLY A 308 2.06 -7.49 6.27
CA GLY A 308 3.16 -7.03 5.41
C GLY A 308 2.96 -5.64 4.81
N MET A 309 1.80 -4.99 4.98
CA MET A 309 1.58 -3.62 4.49
C MET A 309 2.54 -2.61 5.15
N GLY A 310 2.96 -2.87 6.39
CA GLY A 310 3.96 -2.05 7.09
C GLY A 310 5.30 -1.90 6.33
N CYS A 311 5.68 -2.90 5.52
CA CYS A 311 6.90 -2.91 4.70
C CYS A 311 6.91 -1.84 3.58
N VAL A 312 5.75 -1.36 3.19
CA VAL A 312 5.55 -0.26 2.21
C VAL A 312 4.98 1.00 2.87
N GLY A 313 5.00 1.06 4.20
CA GLY A 313 4.49 2.19 4.97
C GLY A 313 2.98 2.33 4.97
N GLN A 314 2.22 1.28 4.62
CA GLN A 314 0.77 1.24 4.61
C GLN A 314 0.23 0.64 5.92
N ASP A 315 -0.88 1.17 6.46
CA ASP A 315 -1.60 0.55 7.58
C ASP A 315 -2.12 -0.83 7.14
N GLU A 316 -2.10 -1.85 8.01
CA GLU A 316 -2.65 -3.17 7.67
C GLU A 316 -4.16 -3.10 7.39
N ILE A 317 -4.67 -3.96 6.51
CA ILE A 317 -6.02 -3.89 5.96
C ILE A 317 -6.79 -5.16 6.32
N ILE A 318 -8.03 -4.97 6.78
CA ILE A 318 -9.00 -6.02 7.03
C ILE A 318 -10.17 -5.86 6.05
N PHE A 319 -10.53 -6.94 5.37
CA PHE A 319 -11.81 -7.07 4.67
C PHE A 319 -12.68 -8.08 5.42
N ILE A 320 -13.94 -7.71 5.67
CA ILE A 320 -14.94 -8.56 6.28
C ILE A 320 -16.11 -8.64 5.31
N LEU A 321 -16.41 -9.81 4.76
CA LEU A 321 -17.44 -10.02 3.73
C LEU A 321 -18.47 -11.05 4.20
N THR A 322 -19.77 -10.77 4.03
CA THR A 322 -20.80 -11.78 4.32
C THR A 322 -20.69 -12.99 3.40
N LEU A 323 -20.88 -14.19 3.95
CA LEU A 323 -21.22 -15.36 3.14
C LEU A 323 -22.61 -15.14 2.54
N THR A 324 -22.78 -15.40 1.26
CA THR A 324 -24.07 -15.20 0.56
C THR A 324 -24.98 -16.42 0.66
N GLU A 325 -24.39 -17.61 0.77
CA GLU A 325 -25.05 -18.88 1.02
C GLU A 325 -24.25 -19.67 2.07
N PRO A 326 -24.86 -20.54 2.89
CA PRO A 326 -24.16 -21.31 3.92
C PRO A 326 -23.11 -22.29 3.34
N ASP A 327 -23.31 -22.71 2.09
CA ASP A 327 -22.43 -23.59 1.32
C ASP A 327 -21.59 -22.82 0.27
N ASP A 328 -21.39 -21.50 0.46
CA ASP A 328 -20.48 -20.67 -0.35
C ASP A 328 -19.01 -21.09 -0.12
N ASP A 329 -18.57 -22.12 -0.86
CA ASP A 329 -17.19 -22.60 -0.88
C ASP A 329 -16.28 -21.77 -1.81
N GLN A 330 -16.78 -20.67 -2.40
CA GLN A 330 -15.99 -19.80 -3.27
C GLN A 330 -15.25 -18.72 -2.45
N ILE A 331 -14.01 -19.05 -2.06
CA ILE A 331 -13.06 -18.09 -1.47
C ILE A 331 -12.98 -16.84 -2.39
N PRO A 332 -13.17 -15.62 -1.87
CA PRO A 332 -13.25 -14.39 -2.69
C PRO A 332 -11.85 -13.96 -3.17
N LYS A 333 -11.38 -14.57 -4.26
CA LYS A 333 -10.00 -14.47 -4.76
C LYS A 333 -9.60 -13.05 -5.16
N GLU A 334 -10.57 -12.27 -5.62
CA GLU A 334 -10.40 -10.88 -6.04
C GLU A 334 -9.87 -10.00 -4.91
N ILE A 335 -10.10 -10.36 -3.64
CA ILE A 335 -9.58 -9.62 -2.48
C ILE A 335 -8.06 -9.73 -2.37
N PHE A 336 -7.48 -10.89 -2.71
CA PHE A 336 -6.02 -11.05 -2.73
C PHE A 336 -5.38 -10.16 -3.79
N LEU A 337 -6.03 -9.99 -4.94
CA LEU A 337 -5.61 -9.05 -5.99
C LEU A 337 -5.71 -7.59 -5.53
N GLN A 338 -6.80 -7.19 -4.84
CA GLN A 338 -6.91 -5.82 -4.32
C GLN A 338 -5.86 -5.53 -3.24
N LEU A 339 -5.56 -6.49 -2.34
CA LEU A 339 -4.44 -6.36 -1.40
C LEU A 339 -3.10 -6.20 -2.13
N HIS A 340 -2.86 -6.96 -3.20
CA HIS A 340 -1.66 -6.83 -4.02
C HIS A 340 -1.54 -5.44 -4.68
N TYR A 341 -2.61 -4.95 -5.31
CA TYR A 341 -2.57 -3.64 -5.97
C TYR A 341 -2.41 -2.48 -4.97
N ILE A 342 -3.06 -2.54 -3.80
CA ILE A 342 -2.88 -1.54 -2.74
C ILE A 342 -1.42 -1.54 -2.25
N TYR A 343 -0.79 -2.72 -2.11
CA TYR A 343 0.62 -2.83 -1.75
C TYR A 343 1.56 -2.24 -2.81
N GLN A 344 1.29 -2.49 -4.10
CA GLN A 344 2.06 -1.91 -5.21
C GLN A 344 1.92 -0.37 -5.27
N GLU A 345 0.73 0.18 -5.05
CA GLU A 345 0.52 1.63 -5.02
C GLU A 345 1.12 2.28 -3.77
N ALA A 346 1.02 1.65 -2.60
CA ALA A 346 1.71 2.10 -1.38
C ALA A 346 3.23 2.12 -1.55
N ALA A 347 3.82 1.14 -2.26
CA ALA A 347 5.24 1.13 -2.60
C ALA A 347 5.67 2.30 -3.52
N LYS A 348 4.74 2.87 -4.28
CA LYS A 348 4.94 4.11 -5.06
C LYS A 348 4.65 5.39 -4.26
N GLY A 349 4.20 5.25 -3.01
CA GLY A 349 3.80 6.34 -2.10
C GLY A 349 2.30 6.69 -2.11
N ASN A 350 1.49 5.97 -2.89
CA ASN A 350 0.03 6.16 -2.95
C ASN A 350 -0.66 5.31 -1.86
N THR A 351 -0.59 5.77 -0.60
CA THR A 351 -1.19 5.07 0.55
C THR A 351 -2.68 5.32 0.72
N VAL A 352 -3.39 4.31 1.22
CA VAL A 352 -4.80 4.41 1.62
C VAL A 352 -4.88 4.74 3.11
N ASN A 353 -5.68 5.73 3.46
CA ASN A 353 -5.81 6.28 4.81
C ASN A 353 -7.26 6.13 5.33
N GLU A 354 -7.48 6.48 6.60
CA GLU A 354 -8.81 6.59 7.18
C GLU A 354 -9.69 7.59 6.39
N LEU A 355 -10.93 7.17 6.11
CA LEU A 355 -11.87 7.82 5.18
C LEU A 355 -11.35 7.96 3.73
N GLY A 356 -10.24 7.29 3.38
CA GLY A 356 -9.80 7.10 2.01
C GLY A 356 -10.66 6.07 1.28
N TYR A 357 -10.55 6.03 -0.05
CA TYR A 357 -11.25 5.06 -0.89
C TYR A 357 -10.29 4.38 -1.87
N TRP A 358 -10.68 3.18 -2.32
CA TRP A 358 -10.02 2.43 -3.39
C TRP A 358 -11.04 2.11 -4.48
N CYS A 359 -10.74 2.41 -5.74
CA CYS A 359 -11.58 2.04 -6.87
C CYS A 359 -11.10 0.74 -7.50
N VAL A 360 -12.04 -0.12 -7.87
CA VAL A 360 -11.76 -1.34 -8.64
C VAL A 360 -12.08 -1.07 -10.11
N ASN A 361 -11.08 -1.25 -10.97
CA ASN A 361 -11.19 -1.02 -12.42
C ASN A 361 -11.86 -2.19 -13.16
N GLU A 362 -12.06 -3.33 -12.50
CA GLU A 362 -12.68 -4.51 -13.09
C GLU A 362 -14.17 -4.28 -13.43
N SER A 363 -14.59 -4.78 -14.59
CA SER A 363 -15.97 -4.63 -15.06
C SER A 363 -16.96 -5.43 -14.20
N ASN A 364 -16.50 -6.55 -13.64
CA ASN A 364 -17.19 -7.42 -12.69
C ASN A 364 -16.27 -7.69 -11.49
N PHE A 365 -16.70 -7.39 -10.27
CA PHE A 365 -15.91 -7.56 -9.05
C PHE A 365 -16.79 -8.15 -7.93
N LEU A 366 -16.33 -9.23 -7.28
CA LEU A 366 -17.15 -10.02 -6.35
C LEU A 366 -18.55 -10.30 -6.95
N ASP A 367 -18.54 -10.84 -8.17
CA ASP A 367 -19.71 -11.27 -8.94
C ASP A 367 -20.75 -10.17 -9.26
N SER A 368 -20.42 -8.89 -9.09
CA SER A 368 -21.27 -7.77 -9.49
C SER A 368 -20.55 -6.71 -10.32
N LYS A 369 -21.26 -6.20 -11.33
CA LYS A 369 -20.84 -5.00 -12.08
C LYS A 369 -21.05 -3.70 -11.29
N GLN A 370 -21.84 -3.72 -10.21
CA GLN A 370 -22.21 -2.54 -9.42
C GLN A 370 -21.24 -2.25 -8.27
N HIS A 371 -20.46 -3.24 -7.80
CA HIS A 371 -19.42 -3.01 -6.82
C HIS A 371 -18.34 -2.09 -7.41
N GLY A 372 -18.03 -1.00 -6.71
CA GLY A 372 -17.10 0.05 -7.17
C GLY A 372 -15.74 0.03 -6.49
N GLY A 373 -15.65 -0.61 -5.32
CA GLY A 373 -14.42 -0.74 -4.54
C GLY A 373 -14.70 -0.57 -3.05
N PHE A 374 -13.81 0.09 -2.33
CA PHE A 374 -13.85 0.14 -0.86
C PHE A 374 -13.71 1.55 -0.29
N LEU A 375 -14.41 1.81 0.82
CA LEU A 375 -14.20 2.94 1.73
C LEU A 375 -13.48 2.40 2.98
N PHE A 376 -12.37 3.03 3.37
CA PHE A 376 -11.55 2.57 4.50
C PHE A 376 -11.83 3.37 5.75
N ILE A 377 -12.00 2.69 6.88
CA ILE A 377 -12.26 3.32 8.17
C ILE A 377 -11.39 2.72 9.28
N ARG A 378 -11.21 3.46 10.37
CA ARG A 378 -10.72 2.90 11.63
C ARG A 378 -11.92 2.51 12.50
N PRO A 379 -11.89 1.35 13.18
CA PRO A 379 -12.89 1.03 14.19
C PRO A 379 -12.91 2.06 15.32
N SER A 380 -14.09 2.29 15.89
CA SER A 380 -14.32 3.19 17.03
C SER A 380 -15.20 2.50 18.08
N PHE A 381 -16.50 2.39 17.82
CA PHE A 381 -17.48 1.74 18.69
C PHE A 381 -17.90 0.35 18.23
N GLN A 382 -17.47 -0.05 17.03
CA GLN A 382 -17.88 -1.32 16.44
C GLN A 382 -17.29 -2.51 17.20
N CYS A 383 -18.05 -3.60 17.27
CA CYS A 383 -17.58 -4.83 17.90
C CYS A 383 -16.45 -5.48 17.09
N LEU A 384 -15.34 -5.80 17.76
CA LEU A 384 -14.18 -6.51 17.21
C LEU A 384 -14.01 -7.93 17.77
N ASN A 385 -14.96 -8.41 18.58
CA ASN A 385 -14.89 -9.72 19.19
C ASN A 385 -14.86 -10.83 18.12
N ARG A 386 -14.11 -11.91 18.40
CA ARG A 386 -13.84 -13.06 17.50
C ARG A 386 -13.03 -12.75 16.22
N ILE A 387 -12.67 -11.50 15.97
CA ILE A 387 -11.82 -11.13 14.83
C ILE A 387 -10.35 -11.21 15.29
N ASP A 388 -9.52 -11.95 14.54
CA ASP A 388 -8.07 -11.99 14.74
C ASP A 388 -7.44 -10.76 14.06
N LEU A 389 -7.14 -9.75 14.86
CA LEU A 389 -6.69 -8.44 14.40
C LEU A 389 -5.18 -8.41 14.11
N PRO A 390 -4.74 -7.69 13.05
CA PRO A 390 -3.34 -7.33 12.90
C PRO A 390 -2.93 -6.29 13.98
N PRO A 391 -1.62 -6.09 14.21
CA PRO A 391 -1.14 -5.03 15.08
C PRO A 391 -1.66 -3.65 14.63
N PRO A 392 -2.03 -2.74 15.55
CA PRO A 392 -2.41 -1.38 15.19
C PRO A 392 -1.21 -0.58 14.64
N PRO A 393 -1.43 0.39 13.73
CA PRO A 393 -2.73 0.81 13.20
C PRO A 393 -3.19 -0.04 12.01
N PHE A 394 -4.49 -0.26 11.91
CA PHE A 394 -5.11 -0.97 10.79
C PHE A 394 -6.41 -0.28 10.32
N LEU A 395 -6.83 -0.61 9.11
CA LEU A 395 -8.02 -0.10 8.44
C LEU A 395 -8.97 -1.25 8.08
N VAL A 396 -10.28 -1.00 8.14
CA VAL A 396 -11.31 -1.92 7.64
C VAL A 396 -11.85 -1.38 6.32
N GLY A 397 -11.81 -2.18 5.25
CA GLY A 397 -12.36 -1.86 3.95
C GLY A 397 -13.83 -2.26 3.82
N ILE A 398 -14.72 -1.27 3.71
CA ILE A 398 -16.17 -1.46 3.51
C ILE A 398 -16.50 -1.38 2.02
N LEU A 399 -17.16 -2.41 1.48
CA LEU A 399 -17.57 -2.49 0.08
C LEU A 399 -18.59 -1.39 -0.28
N ILE A 400 -18.26 -0.60 -1.31
CA ILE A 400 -19.08 0.50 -1.83
C ILE A 400 -19.45 0.27 -3.30
N HIS A 401 -20.57 0.86 -3.72
CA HIS A 401 -21.08 0.77 -5.08
C HIS A 401 -20.49 1.86 -5.99
N LYS A 402 -20.52 1.63 -7.31
CA LYS A 402 -20.02 2.59 -8.32
C LYS A 402 -20.73 3.96 -8.22
N SER A 403 -22.02 3.98 -7.87
CA SER A 403 -22.78 5.22 -7.61
C SER A 403 -22.37 5.95 -6.32
N GLU A 404 -21.70 5.28 -5.39
CA GLU A 404 -21.25 5.84 -4.10
C GLU A 404 -19.82 6.40 -4.18
N ILE A 405 -19.04 6.02 -5.19
CA ILE A 405 -17.66 6.53 -5.42
C ILE A 405 -17.59 8.08 -5.38
N PRO A 406 -18.49 8.87 -6.00
CA PRO A 406 -18.43 10.32 -5.92
C PRO A 406 -18.49 10.85 -4.49
N TRP A 407 -19.23 10.18 -3.60
CA TRP A 407 -19.30 10.53 -2.18
C TRP A 407 -18.08 10.07 -1.40
N ALA A 408 -17.58 8.85 -1.67
CA ALA A 408 -16.32 8.37 -1.09
C ALA A 408 -15.13 9.29 -1.46
N ARG A 409 -15.14 9.85 -2.67
CA ARG A 409 -14.10 10.72 -3.22
C ARG A 409 -14.16 12.16 -2.73
N VAL A 410 -15.36 12.71 -2.52
CA VAL A 410 -15.57 14.13 -2.18
C VAL A 410 -15.85 14.36 -0.70
N PHE A 411 -16.68 13.51 -0.08
CA PHE A 411 -17.16 13.70 1.29
C PHE A 411 -17.42 12.37 2.01
N PRO A 412 -16.35 11.57 2.26
CA PRO A 412 -16.46 10.17 2.71
C PRO A 412 -17.14 9.99 4.08
N LEU A 413 -17.02 10.97 4.99
CA LEU A 413 -17.68 10.93 6.31
C LEU A 413 -19.20 10.75 6.19
N ARG A 414 -19.81 11.41 5.20
CA ARG A 414 -21.24 11.28 4.92
C ARG A 414 -21.61 9.87 4.46
N LEU A 415 -20.82 9.28 3.56
CA LEU A 415 -21.05 7.91 3.08
C LEU A 415 -20.92 6.90 4.24
N MET A 416 -19.92 7.06 5.10
CA MET A 416 -19.74 6.26 6.30
C MET A 416 -21.00 6.30 7.20
N LEU A 417 -21.43 7.49 7.60
CA LEU A 417 -22.60 7.66 8.47
C LEU A 417 -23.91 7.20 7.80
N ARG A 418 -24.04 7.38 6.48
CA ARG A 418 -25.19 6.90 5.70
C ARG A 418 -25.27 5.37 5.65
N LEU A 419 -24.13 4.66 5.57
CA LEU A 419 -24.08 3.20 5.70
C LEU A 419 -24.47 2.75 7.12
N GLY A 420 -24.05 3.48 8.16
CA GLY A 420 -24.50 3.22 9.53
C GLY A 420 -26.02 3.38 9.73
N ALA A 421 -26.63 4.35 9.05
CA ALA A 421 -28.09 4.50 9.05
C ALA A 421 -28.82 3.35 8.35
N GLU A 422 -28.27 2.83 7.24
CA GLU A 422 -28.86 1.70 6.50
C GLU A 422 -28.87 0.43 7.36
N PHE A 423 -27.72 0.08 7.93
CA PHE A 423 -27.53 -1.14 8.71
C PHE A 423 -27.89 -0.98 10.20
N ARG A 424 -28.38 0.19 10.62
CA ARG A 424 -28.69 0.54 12.02
C ARG A 424 -27.52 0.26 12.98
N TYR A 425 -26.30 0.51 12.51
CA TYR A 425 -25.06 0.18 13.19
C TYR A 425 -24.18 1.43 13.31
N TYR A 426 -23.83 1.83 14.53
CA TYR A 426 -23.12 3.09 14.78
C TYR A 426 -21.60 2.90 14.89
N PRO A 427 -20.78 3.78 14.28
CA PRO A 427 -21.17 4.83 13.33
C PRO A 427 -21.39 4.28 11.90
N CYS A 428 -20.87 3.09 11.60
CA CYS A 428 -21.15 2.26 10.44
C CYS A 428 -20.75 0.80 10.72
N PRO A 429 -21.28 -0.20 9.99
CA PRO A 429 -20.83 -1.59 10.14
C PRO A 429 -19.41 -1.78 9.62
N LEU A 430 -18.67 -2.74 10.20
CA LEU A 430 -17.39 -3.21 9.67
C LEU A 430 -17.56 -4.29 8.58
N VAL A 431 -18.76 -4.87 8.49
CA VAL A 431 -19.08 -5.97 7.58
C VAL A 431 -19.54 -5.43 6.22
N SER A 432 -18.94 -5.94 5.16
CA SER A 432 -19.31 -5.66 3.77
C SER A 432 -20.35 -6.67 3.29
N VAL A 433 -21.53 -6.18 2.94
CA VAL A 433 -22.62 -6.98 2.37
C VAL A 433 -22.58 -6.90 0.85
N ARG A 434 -22.36 -8.03 0.17
CA ARG A 434 -22.45 -8.15 -1.30
C ARG A 434 -23.90 -7.94 -1.78
N PHE A 435 -24.09 -7.42 -2.98
CA PHE A 435 -25.41 -7.28 -3.64
C PHE A 435 -26.48 -6.45 -2.91
N ARG A 436 -26.10 -5.63 -1.91
CA ARG A 436 -27.01 -4.68 -1.26
C ARG A 436 -27.52 -3.61 -2.23
N GLU A 437 -28.55 -2.88 -1.86
CA GLU A 437 -28.89 -1.63 -2.54
C GLU A 437 -27.83 -0.54 -2.27
N PRO A 438 -27.53 0.34 -3.25
CA PRO A 438 -26.71 1.53 -2.99
C PRO A 438 -27.45 2.52 -2.08
N VAL A 439 -26.69 3.18 -1.19
CA VAL A 439 -27.23 4.19 -0.27
C VAL A 439 -27.26 5.61 -0.88
N TYR A 440 -26.48 5.82 -1.95
CA TYR A 440 -26.52 6.99 -2.81
C TYR A 440 -26.50 6.58 -4.29
N TYR A 441 -27.25 7.32 -5.11
CA TYR A 441 -27.38 7.15 -6.55
C TYR A 441 -26.67 8.32 -7.25
N GLU A 442 -27.22 8.86 -8.34
CA GLU A 442 -26.71 10.07 -8.96
C GLU A 442 -26.70 11.27 -7.98
N VAL A 443 -25.72 12.16 -8.12
CA VAL A 443 -25.60 13.34 -7.25
C VAL A 443 -26.61 14.39 -7.70
N GLY A 444 -27.72 14.51 -6.97
CA GLY A 444 -28.79 15.49 -7.20
C GLY A 444 -28.42 16.90 -6.74
N HIS A 445 -29.42 17.69 -6.32
CA HIS A 445 -29.22 19.07 -5.87
C HIS A 445 -28.90 19.12 -4.36
N THR A 446 -27.63 18.86 -4.03
CA THR A 446 -27.08 18.91 -2.65
C THR A 446 -26.33 20.21 -2.37
N ILE A 447 -26.35 20.69 -1.13
CA ILE A 447 -25.51 21.80 -0.65
C ILE A 447 -24.01 21.57 -0.91
N ILE A 448 -23.56 20.31 -0.89
CA ILE A 448 -22.14 19.96 -1.11
C ILE A 448 -21.68 20.34 -2.53
N LYS A 449 -22.57 20.43 -3.53
CA LYS A 449 -22.22 20.95 -4.88
C LYS A 449 -21.82 22.43 -4.88
N LEU A 450 -22.19 23.19 -3.85
CA LEU A 450 -21.72 24.58 -3.67
C LEU A 450 -20.38 24.66 -2.92
N LEU A 451 -19.94 23.54 -2.33
CA LEU A 451 -18.74 23.46 -1.47
C LEU A 451 -17.63 22.57 -2.09
N ALA A 452 -17.95 21.75 -3.08
CA ALA A 452 -17.02 20.83 -3.75
C ALA A 452 -17.39 20.52 -5.21
N ASP A 453 -16.38 20.32 -6.06
CA ASP A 453 -16.49 19.92 -7.46
C ASP A 453 -16.50 18.39 -7.61
N PHE A 454 -17.68 17.80 -7.73
CA PHE A 454 -17.84 16.35 -7.94
C PHE A 454 -17.28 15.85 -9.27
N GLN A 455 -17.16 16.70 -10.30
CA GLN A 455 -16.73 16.29 -11.64
C GLN A 455 -15.20 16.22 -11.71
N ASN A 456 -14.53 17.36 -11.56
CA ASN A 456 -13.09 17.49 -11.81
C ASN A 456 -12.24 17.59 -10.53
N LEU A 457 -12.85 17.56 -9.33
CA LEU A 457 -12.17 17.74 -8.04
C LEU A 457 -11.32 19.02 -7.92
N LYS A 458 -11.64 20.09 -8.68
CA LYS A 458 -10.85 21.33 -8.65
C LYS A 458 -10.84 22.00 -7.27
N TYR A 459 -11.88 21.76 -6.48
CA TYR A 459 -11.98 22.18 -5.08
C TYR A 459 -12.86 21.20 -4.30
N THR A 460 -12.60 21.13 -3.00
CA THR A 460 -13.47 20.48 -2.02
C THR A 460 -13.51 21.33 -0.74
N ILE A 461 -14.43 21.02 0.16
CA ILE A 461 -14.53 21.68 1.46
C ILE A 461 -13.22 21.45 2.26
N PRO A 462 -12.59 22.51 2.81
CA PRO A 462 -11.40 22.35 3.63
C PRO A 462 -11.68 21.48 4.87
N SER A 463 -11.01 20.33 4.95
CA SER A 463 -11.02 19.48 6.15
C SER A 463 -9.92 19.89 7.11
N VAL A 464 -10.25 20.00 8.39
CA VAL A 464 -9.30 20.25 9.47
C VAL A 464 -9.30 18.99 10.35
N ARG A 465 -8.16 18.27 10.39
CA ARG A 465 -8.08 16.99 11.11
C ARG A 465 -8.39 17.20 12.59
N GLY A 466 -9.30 16.38 13.15
CA GLY A 466 -9.71 16.47 14.54
C GLY A 466 -10.68 17.62 14.87
N LEU A 467 -11.12 18.41 13.87
CA LEU A 467 -12.20 19.38 14.07
C LEU A 467 -13.51 18.63 14.32
N ARG A 468 -14.22 18.97 15.40
CA ARG A 468 -15.47 18.31 15.79
C ARG A 468 -16.57 19.36 15.96
N ILE A 469 -17.77 19.04 15.46
CA ILE A 469 -18.94 19.92 15.56
C ILE A 469 -19.95 19.21 16.45
N HIS A 470 -20.23 19.77 17.62
CA HIS A 470 -21.13 19.22 18.63
C HIS A 470 -22.36 20.09 18.78
N MET A 471 -23.54 19.51 18.63
CA MET A 471 -24.83 20.17 18.83
C MET A 471 -25.51 19.61 20.09
N GLU A 472 -25.80 20.50 21.03
CA GLU A 472 -26.54 20.28 22.27
C GLU A 472 -27.80 21.18 22.29
N ALA A 473 -28.73 20.93 23.21
CA ALA A 473 -30.06 21.56 23.21
C ALA A 473 -30.08 23.10 23.05
N ASN A 474 -29.15 23.81 23.72
CA ASN A 474 -29.05 25.28 23.70
C ASN A 474 -27.64 25.76 23.30
N GLN A 475 -26.76 24.89 22.82
CA GLN A 475 -25.37 25.22 22.50
C GLN A 475 -24.85 24.39 21.35
N THR A 476 -24.22 25.05 20.37
CA THR A 476 -23.39 24.38 19.37
C THR A 476 -21.93 24.75 19.58
N SER A 477 -21.06 23.76 19.67
CA SER A 477 -19.62 23.90 19.91
C SER A 477 -18.84 23.36 18.71
N ILE A 478 -18.03 24.20 18.09
CA ILE A 478 -17.09 23.82 17.03
C ILE A 478 -15.69 23.79 17.66
N LEU A 479 -15.19 22.59 17.90
CA LEU A 479 -13.94 22.31 18.60
C LEU A 479 -12.81 22.18 17.57
N ILE A 480 -11.77 23.00 17.73
CA ILE A 480 -10.63 23.08 16.82
C ILE A 480 -9.35 22.76 17.61
N PRO A 481 -8.59 21.70 17.26
CA PRO A 481 -7.33 21.40 17.94
C PRO A 481 -6.24 22.45 17.66
N LYS A 482 -5.47 22.84 18.70
CA LYS A 482 -4.42 23.88 18.59
C LYS A 482 -3.31 23.50 17.61
N ASN A 483 -2.82 22.25 17.66
CA ASN A 483 -1.88 21.65 16.69
C ASN A 483 -2.41 21.51 15.24
N ARG A 484 -3.52 22.16 14.90
CA ARG A 484 -4.12 22.22 13.55
C ARG A 484 -4.32 23.66 13.06
N TYR A 485 -3.82 24.66 13.80
CA TYR A 485 -3.88 26.08 13.47
C TYR A 485 -3.53 26.38 12.01
N ASP A 486 -2.45 25.82 11.46
CA ASP A 486 -2.04 26.06 10.08
C ASP A 486 -3.02 25.55 9.02
N GLN A 487 -3.79 24.50 9.33
CA GLN A 487 -4.87 24.03 8.45
C GLN A 487 -6.04 25.03 8.44
N VAL A 488 -6.38 25.60 9.61
CA VAL A 488 -7.42 26.63 9.76
C VAL A 488 -7.01 27.92 9.05
N VAL A 489 -5.76 28.37 9.21
CA VAL A 489 -5.23 29.55 8.51
C VAL A 489 -5.21 29.35 7.00
N ARG A 490 -4.89 28.13 6.52
CA ARG A 490 -4.97 27.77 5.11
C ARG A 490 -6.41 27.82 4.59
N ALA A 491 -7.37 27.27 5.33
CA ALA A 491 -8.79 27.35 5.00
C ALA A 491 -9.30 28.80 4.98
N LEU A 492 -8.87 29.64 5.93
CA LEU A 492 -9.18 31.07 5.96
C LEU A 492 -8.63 31.80 4.72
N LYS A 493 -7.38 31.55 4.32
CA LYS A 493 -6.75 32.13 3.13
C LYS A 493 -7.44 31.71 1.83
N ASN A 494 -7.91 30.47 1.75
CA ASN A 494 -8.55 29.90 0.56
C ASN A 494 -10.08 30.13 0.52
N SER A 495 -10.65 30.83 1.51
CA SER A 495 -12.10 31.09 1.61
C SER A 495 -12.44 32.55 1.32
N ASN A 496 -13.60 32.76 0.71
CA ASN A 496 -14.16 34.09 0.49
C ASN A 496 -14.46 34.79 1.82
N ASP A 497 -14.22 36.09 1.93
CA ASP A 497 -14.46 36.81 3.19
C ASP A 497 -15.87 36.67 3.80
N PRO A 498 -16.98 36.66 3.03
CA PRO A 498 -18.30 36.42 3.61
C PRO A 498 -18.64 34.95 3.88
N VAL A 499 -17.84 33.97 3.44
CA VAL A 499 -18.19 32.53 3.57
C VAL A 499 -16.98 31.68 3.93
N LEU A 500 -17.02 31.07 5.12
CA LEU A 500 -16.06 30.06 5.56
C LEU A 500 -16.78 28.73 5.75
N ALA A 501 -16.40 27.72 4.98
CA ALA A 501 -16.86 26.34 5.14
C ALA A 501 -15.73 25.45 5.64
N LEU A 502 -16.02 24.57 6.60
CA LEU A 502 -15.08 23.61 7.18
C LEU A 502 -15.76 22.24 7.31
N ALA A 503 -15.08 21.19 6.88
CA ALA A 503 -15.52 19.82 7.14
C ALA A 503 -15.08 19.38 8.55
N GLY A 504 -15.98 18.69 9.25
CA GLY A 504 -15.68 18.03 10.51
C GLY A 504 -15.13 16.62 10.31
N CYS A 505 -14.48 16.11 11.33
CA CYS A 505 -14.15 14.69 11.48
C CYS A 505 -15.25 13.97 12.29
N PHE A 506 -15.24 12.64 12.23
CA PHE A 506 -16.06 11.83 13.14
C PHE A 506 -15.69 12.11 14.60
N SER A 507 -16.69 12.13 15.49
CA SER A 507 -16.52 12.47 16.90
C SER A 507 -16.88 11.33 17.84
N CYS A 508 -15.88 10.65 18.40
CA CYS A 508 -16.04 9.65 19.45
C CYS A 508 -16.57 10.21 20.79
N GLU A 509 -16.73 11.52 20.92
CA GLU A 509 -17.35 12.18 22.09
C GLU A 509 -18.85 12.41 21.91
N ALA A 510 -19.41 12.19 20.71
CA ALA A 510 -20.82 12.41 20.43
C ALA A 510 -21.62 11.10 20.53
N ASP A 511 -22.78 11.16 21.18
CA ASP A 511 -23.71 10.03 21.30
C ASP A 511 -24.50 9.77 20.01
N ALA A 512 -24.56 10.76 19.13
CA ALA A 512 -25.28 10.72 17.86
C ALA A 512 -24.56 11.50 16.76
N HIS A 513 -24.92 11.27 15.49
CA HIS A 513 -24.50 12.10 14.35
C HIS A 513 -25.67 12.34 13.40
N LEU A 514 -25.68 13.52 12.76
CA LEU A 514 -26.56 13.82 11.64
C LEU A 514 -26.20 12.97 10.42
N VAL A 515 -27.21 12.60 9.61
CA VAL A 515 -27.07 11.79 8.40
C VAL A 515 -27.89 12.39 7.27
N CYS A 516 -27.28 12.53 6.10
CA CYS A 516 -27.95 13.00 4.88
C CYS A 516 -28.55 11.82 4.10
N MET A 517 -29.88 11.74 4.02
CA MET A 517 -30.59 10.67 3.32
C MET A 517 -31.07 11.13 1.95
N GLN A 518 -30.74 10.38 0.88
CA GLN A 518 -31.23 10.63 -0.48
C GLN A 518 -32.56 9.89 -0.72
N SER A 519 -33.54 10.55 -1.35
CA SER A 519 -34.82 9.92 -1.72
C SER A 519 -34.66 8.89 -2.85
N LYS A 520 -35.31 7.73 -2.71
CA LYS A 520 -35.45 6.71 -3.76
C LYS A 520 -36.66 7.03 -4.65
N GLY A 521 -36.56 8.04 -5.50
CA GLY A 521 -37.65 8.51 -6.36
C GLY A 521 -37.16 9.26 -7.60
N THR A 522 -38.09 9.68 -8.47
CA THR A 522 -37.79 10.41 -9.71
C THR A 522 -37.17 11.78 -9.48
N GLU A 523 -37.55 12.46 -8.39
CA GLU A 523 -36.90 13.66 -7.92
C GLU A 523 -35.88 13.34 -6.82
N ILE A 524 -34.62 13.72 -7.06
CA ILE A 524 -33.53 13.51 -6.09
C ILE A 524 -33.55 14.65 -5.07
N THR A 525 -34.08 14.34 -3.89
CA THR A 525 -34.11 15.22 -2.72
C THR A 525 -33.22 14.67 -1.62
N TYR A 526 -32.75 15.56 -0.74
CA TYR A 526 -31.94 15.23 0.43
C TYR A 526 -32.67 15.62 1.71
N SER A 527 -32.61 14.77 2.73
CA SER A 527 -33.27 14.99 4.02
C SER A 527 -32.33 14.68 5.18
N THR A 528 -32.54 15.36 6.31
CA THR A 528 -31.78 15.15 7.53
C THR A 528 -32.39 14.03 8.36
N GLN A 529 -31.58 13.07 8.78
CA GLN A 529 -31.85 12.16 9.88
C GLN A 529 -30.71 12.22 10.89
N ALA A 530 -30.78 11.41 11.96
CA ALA A 530 -29.68 11.22 12.88
C ALA A 530 -29.64 9.78 13.39
N ILE A 531 -28.44 9.22 13.46
CA ILE A 531 -28.13 7.93 14.08
C ILE A 531 -27.50 8.15 15.45
N ASN A 532 -27.68 7.21 16.37
CA ASN A 532 -27.11 7.27 17.71
C ASN A 532 -26.48 5.94 18.12
N ILE A 533 -25.56 5.99 19.08
CA ILE A 533 -25.10 4.82 19.81
C ILE A 533 -26.33 4.14 20.42
N ASN A 534 -26.43 2.82 20.25
CA ASN A 534 -27.54 2.05 20.80
C ASN A 534 -27.68 2.30 22.31
N GLU A 535 -28.93 2.34 22.78
CA GLU A 535 -29.32 2.51 24.18
C GLU A 535 -28.95 3.86 24.85
N LYS A 536 -28.28 4.79 24.15
CA LYS A 536 -27.98 6.13 24.66
C LYS A 536 -28.99 7.18 24.19
N PRO A 537 -29.53 8.04 25.09
CA PRO A 537 -30.31 9.21 24.69
C PRO A 537 -29.39 10.25 24.03
N ARG A 538 -29.94 11.03 23.08
CA ARG A 538 -29.17 12.04 22.33
C ARG A 538 -28.88 13.25 23.21
N LYS A 539 -27.68 13.32 23.79
CA LYS A 539 -27.18 14.50 24.49
C LYS A 539 -26.35 15.39 23.56
N VAL A 540 -25.34 14.80 22.92
CA VAL A 540 -24.47 15.49 21.95
C VAL A 540 -24.66 14.87 20.56
N THR A 541 -25.02 15.68 19.57
CA THR A 541 -25.14 15.26 18.17
C THR A 541 -24.02 15.86 17.32
N GLY A 542 -23.25 15.02 16.66
CA GLY A 542 -22.19 15.41 15.73
C GLY A 542 -22.74 15.85 14.37
N ALA A 543 -22.07 16.82 13.72
CA ALA A 543 -22.37 17.25 12.36
C ALA A 543 -21.15 17.08 11.43
N SER A 544 -21.39 16.78 10.15
CA SER A 544 -20.35 16.46 9.17
C SER A 544 -19.60 17.69 8.65
N PHE A 545 -20.22 18.87 8.62
CA PHE A 545 -19.60 20.13 8.18
C PHE A 545 -20.27 21.36 8.80
N VAL A 546 -19.59 22.50 8.74
CA VAL A 546 -20.14 23.82 9.11
C VAL A 546 -19.91 24.86 8.01
N VAL A 547 -20.90 25.71 7.77
CA VAL A 547 -20.83 26.89 6.88
C VAL A 547 -21.15 28.14 7.69
N LEU A 548 -20.16 29.01 7.82
CA LEU A 548 -20.24 30.32 8.47
C LEU A 548 -20.46 31.39 7.37
N ASN A 549 -21.59 32.09 7.42
CA ASN A 549 -22.06 32.98 6.36
C ASN A 549 -22.32 34.41 6.90
N GLY A 550 -21.50 35.37 6.47
CA GLY A 550 -21.55 36.79 6.83
C GLY A 550 -22.64 37.62 6.15
N ALA A 551 -23.65 36.98 5.53
CA ALA A 551 -24.72 37.64 4.77
C ALA A 551 -25.99 37.97 5.58
N LEU A 552 -25.99 37.86 6.92
CA LEU A 552 -27.15 38.24 7.72
C LEU A 552 -27.35 39.76 7.68
N LYS A 553 -28.55 40.22 7.32
CA LYS A 553 -28.88 41.66 7.29
C LYS A 553 -29.03 42.18 8.72
N THR A 554 -28.34 43.27 9.05
CA THR A 554 -28.45 43.95 10.36
C THR A 554 -29.87 44.43 10.66
N THR A 555 -30.66 44.71 9.63
CA THR A 555 -32.10 45.05 9.74
C THR A 555 -32.99 43.90 10.20
N SER A 556 -32.48 42.67 10.33
CA SER A 556 -33.27 41.51 10.77
C SER A 556 -33.52 41.45 12.28
N GLY A 557 -32.90 42.32 13.10
CA GLY A 557 -33.08 42.33 14.55
C GLY A 557 -32.51 41.11 15.31
N VAL A 558 -31.78 40.24 14.60
CA VAL A 558 -31.25 38.96 15.08
C VAL A 558 -29.73 39.01 15.05
N ALA A 559 -29.07 38.59 16.14
CA ALA A 559 -27.62 38.64 16.29
C ALA A 559 -26.90 37.56 15.46
N ALA A 560 -27.47 36.36 15.43
CA ALA A 560 -27.05 35.25 14.58
C ALA A 560 -28.21 34.26 14.39
N LYS A 561 -28.18 33.48 13.31
CA LYS A 561 -29.16 32.43 13.02
C LYS A 561 -28.47 31.11 12.70
N THR A 562 -28.85 30.04 13.38
CA THR A 562 -28.47 28.66 13.10
C THR A 562 -29.54 27.95 12.25
N SER A 563 -29.11 26.98 11.45
CA SER A 563 -29.99 26.04 10.76
C SER A 563 -29.23 24.79 10.34
N ILE A 564 -29.82 23.61 10.54
CA ILE A 564 -29.28 22.36 10.00
C ILE A 564 -29.58 22.28 8.50
N ILE A 565 -28.59 21.86 7.70
CA ILE A 565 -28.73 21.60 6.27
C ILE A 565 -28.10 20.24 5.97
N GLU A 566 -28.91 19.28 5.52
CA GLU A 566 -28.48 17.90 5.26
C GLU A 566 -27.86 17.25 6.52
N ASP A 567 -26.54 17.03 6.56
CA ASP A 567 -25.80 16.53 7.73
C ASP A 567 -24.84 17.57 8.35
N GLY A 568 -24.96 18.84 7.97
CA GLY A 568 -24.14 19.94 8.46
C GLY A 568 -24.92 21.10 9.05
N LEU A 569 -24.18 22.08 9.56
CA LEU A 569 -24.70 23.28 10.21
C LEU A 569 -24.41 24.51 9.35
N MET A 570 -25.42 25.37 9.13
CA MET A 570 -25.21 26.73 8.65
C MET A 570 -25.41 27.72 9.81
N VAL A 571 -24.45 28.62 9.99
CA VAL A 571 -24.52 29.75 10.94
C VAL A 571 -24.43 31.05 10.14
N GLN A 572 -25.49 31.85 10.19
CA GLN A 572 -25.56 33.15 9.55
C GLN A 572 -25.29 34.25 10.56
N VAL A 573 -24.36 35.14 10.25
CA VAL A 573 -23.93 36.26 11.10
C VAL A 573 -23.83 37.56 10.28
N PRO A 574 -23.86 38.75 10.92
CA PRO A 574 -23.57 40.01 10.24
C PRO A 574 -22.12 40.06 9.73
N ARG A 575 -21.88 40.89 8.71
CA ARG A 575 -20.55 41.01 8.08
C ARG A 575 -19.45 41.42 9.07
N ASP A 576 -19.73 42.36 9.96
CA ASP A 576 -18.76 42.83 10.96
C ASP A 576 -18.40 41.73 11.97
N THR A 577 -19.39 40.92 12.34
CA THR A 577 -19.22 39.74 13.19
C THR A 577 -18.38 38.66 12.49
N MET A 578 -18.55 38.47 11.18
CA MET A 578 -17.72 37.57 10.36
C MET A 578 -16.26 38.04 10.29
N THR A 579 -16.02 39.34 10.14
CA THR A 579 -14.66 39.91 10.18
C THR A 579 -14.02 39.73 11.56
N SER A 580 -14.77 39.96 12.65
CA SER A 580 -14.31 39.69 14.02
C SER A 580 -13.94 38.22 14.21
N LEU A 581 -14.78 37.28 13.75
CA LEU A 581 -14.51 35.85 13.78
C LEU A 581 -13.23 35.47 13.01
N ARG A 582 -13.07 35.95 11.77
CA ARG A 582 -11.88 35.67 10.95
C ARG A 582 -10.59 36.20 11.60
N ASN A 583 -10.66 37.32 12.31
CA ASN A 583 -9.52 37.85 13.07
C ASN A 583 -9.22 37.00 14.32
N LYS A 584 -10.23 36.63 15.09
CA LYS A 584 -10.05 35.74 16.26
C LYS A 584 -9.42 34.40 15.91
N LEU A 585 -9.87 33.76 14.83
CA LEU A 585 -9.27 32.52 14.35
C LEU A 585 -7.80 32.67 13.91
N ARG A 586 -7.40 33.84 13.40
CA ARG A 586 -5.99 34.15 13.10
C ARG A 586 -5.15 34.40 14.37
N ASN A 587 -5.77 34.84 15.45
CA ASN A 587 -5.11 35.07 16.74
C ASN A 587 -5.13 33.82 17.65
N MET A 588 -5.69 32.70 17.20
CA MET A 588 -5.96 31.50 18.02
C MET A 588 -6.84 31.80 19.25
N GLU A 589 -7.77 32.75 19.11
CA GLU A 589 -8.73 33.12 20.15
C GLU A 589 -10.09 32.42 19.98
N ASP A 590 -10.72 32.10 21.11
CA ASP A 590 -12.08 31.61 21.15
C ASP A 590 -13.11 32.69 20.74
N TRP A 591 -14.14 32.25 20.03
CA TRP A 591 -15.24 33.09 19.56
C TRP A 591 -16.59 32.51 19.97
N SER A 592 -17.57 33.37 20.24
CA SER A 592 -18.93 32.94 20.51
C SER A 592 -19.95 33.99 20.09
N VAL A 593 -21.13 33.54 19.67
CA VAL A 593 -22.27 34.41 19.37
C VAL A 593 -23.55 33.81 19.95
N LYS A 594 -24.47 34.67 20.40
CA LYS A 594 -25.83 34.28 20.80
C LYS A 594 -26.73 34.32 19.58
N CYS A 595 -27.51 33.27 19.37
CA CYS A 595 -28.51 33.21 18.31
C CYS A 595 -29.88 33.67 18.83
N GLY A 596 -30.65 34.31 17.94
CA GLY A 596 -31.93 34.93 18.28
C GLY A 596 -31.89 36.48 18.34
N PRO A 597 -32.97 37.11 18.85
CA PRO A 597 -33.13 38.56 18.85
C PRO A 597 -32.06 39.30 19.66
N ILE A 598 -31.65 40.48 19.18
CA ILE A 598 -30.66 41.35 19.87
C ILE A 598 -31.25 41.90 21.19
N GLU A 599 -32.54 42.21 21.19
CA GLU A 599 -33.27 42.76 22.34
C GLU A 599 -34.33 41.76 22.84
N GLY A 600 -33.89 40.71 23.54
CA GLY A 600 -34.77 39.71 24.13
C GLY A 600 -34.09 38.92 25.26
N ARG A 601 -34.85 38.56 26.31
CA ARG A 601 -34.32 37.76 27.44
C ARG A 601 -34.08 36.28 27.10
N ASN A 602 -34.59 35.81 25.95
CA ASN A 602 -34.48 34.43 25.51
C ASN A 602 -33.47 34.34 24.36
N ALA A 603 -32.20 34.11 24.69
CA ALA A 603 -31.25 33.60 23.71
C ALA A 603 -31.57 32.11 23.51
N GLU A 604 -31.95 31.72 22.28
CA GLU A 604 -32.43 30.37 22.00
C GLU A 604 -31.29 29.36 21.90
N GLU A 605 -30.14 29.78 21.37
CA GLU A 605 -28.94 28.95 21.19
C GLU A 605 -27.67 29.80 21.31
N VAL A 606 -26.54 29.19 21.71
CA VAL A 606 -25.21 29.83 21.67
C VAL A 606 -24.27 29.03 20.79
N VAL A 607 -23.73 29.65 19.75
CA VAL A 607 -22.66 29.05 18.94
C VAL A 607 -21.31 29.47 19.49
N LYS A 608 -20.41 28.50 19.70
CA LYS A 608 -19.03 28.70 20.16
C LYS A 608 -18.05 28.04 19.18
N ILE A 609 -16.92 28.70 18.96
CA ILE A 609 -15.76 28.13 18.28
C ILE A 609 -14.60 28.20 19.27
N ILE A 610 -14.06 27.04 19.63
CA ILE A 610 -13.18 26.86 20.78
C ILE A 610 -11.89 26.17 20.32
N TRP A 611 -10.75 26.73 20.69
CA TRP A 611 -9.44 26.08 20.53
C TRP A 611 -9.23 25.07 21.66
N CYS A 612 -9.55 23.81 21.38
CA CYS A 612 -9.45 22.73 22.37
C CYS A 612 -8.01 22.21 22.51
N GLU A 613 -7.84 21.13 23.28
CA GLU A 613 -6.57 20.42 23.38
C GLU A 613 -6.12 19.88 22.01
N ASP A 614 -4.83 19.57 21.91
CA ASP A 614 -4.22 19.04 20.70
C ASP A 614 -4.84 17.70 20.29
N ASP A 615 -5.05 17.54 18.98
CA ASP A 615 -5.47 16.26 18.40
C ASP A 615 -4.33 15.27 18.65
N LYS A 616 -4.63 14.22 19.43
CA LYS A 616 -3.77 13.07 19.70
C LYS A 616 -4.37 11.77 19.15
N ASN A 617 -5.42 11.85 18.32
CA ASN A 617 -6.10 10.68 17.76
C ASN A 617 -5.37 10.17 16.51
N PHE A 618 -4.13 9.73 16.75
CA PHE A 618 -3.26 9.05 15.78
C PHE A 618 -2.28 8.14 16.52
N ASN A 619 -1.82 7.10 15.83
CA ASN A 619 -0.96 6.07 16.40
C ASN A 619 -1.56 5.43 17.67
N VAL A 620 -2.90 5.39 17.77
CA VAL A 620 -3.62 4.83 18.91
C VAL A 620 -3.38 3.32 19.00
N GLY A 621 -2.99 2.84 20.18
CA GLY A 621 -2.61 1.46 20.45
C GLY A 621 -1.24 1.05 19.88
N VAL A 622 -0.54 1.93 19.15
CA VAL A 622 0.79 1.65 18.60
C VAL A 622 1.81 1.64 19.75
N LYS A 623 2.71 0.67 19.71
CA LYS A 623 3.77 0.51 20.70
C LYS A 623 5.13 0.52 20.03
N SER A 624 6.13 1.01 20.75
CA SER A 624 7.52 0.91 20.34
C SER A 624 7.93 -0.56 20.17
N VAL A 625 8.64 -0.82 19.09
CA VAL A 625 9.21 -2.13 18.76
C VAL A 625 10.41 -2.46 19.67
N ILE A 626 10.94 -1.48 20.41
CA ILE A 626 12.11 -1.62 21.29
C ILE A 626 11.73 -2.11 22.69
N ASP A 627 10.70 -1.52 23.30
CA ASP A 627 10.40 -1.65 24.73
C ASP A 627 8.90 -1.69 25.07
N ASN A 628 8.02 -1.79 24.06
CA ASN A 628 6.57 -1.71 24.19
C ASN A 628 6.02 -0.37 24.75
N MET A 629 6.82 0.71 24.79
CA MET A 629 6.33 2.05 25.17
C MET A 629 5.15 2.47 24.28
N ALA A 630 4.08 3.01 24.87
CA ALA A 630 2.92 3.51 24.12
C ALA A 630 3.30 4.73 23.27
N LEU A 631 2.90 4.73 22.00
CA LEU A 631 3.14 5.80 21.01
C LEU A 631 1.84 6.54 20.62
N ASP A 632 0.77 6.35 21.40
CA ASP A 632 -0.50 7.06 21.29
C ASP A 632 -0.30 8.58 21.28
N GLY A 633 -0.71 9.25 20.20
CA GLY A 633 -0.55 10.70 20.04
C GLY A 633 0.89 11.18 19.79
N VAL A 634 1.86 10.27 19.61
CA VAL A 634 3.24 10.63 19.20
C VAL A 634 3.28 10.88 17.69
N PRO A 635 3.68 12.08 17.21
CA PRO A 635 3.71 12.39 15.79
C PRO A 635 4.66 11.46 15.02
N SER A 636 4.29 11.08 13.80
CA SER A 636 5.14 10.23 12.96
C SER A 636 5.08 10.57 11.48
N ILE A 637 6.19 10.42 10.79
CA ILE A 637 6.32 10.58 9.33
C ILE A 637 6.50 9.19 8.72
N ARG A 638 5.68 8.86 7.72
CA ARG A 638 5.81 7.64 6.90
C ARG A 638 6.75 7.92 5.72
N VAL A 639 7.65 6.99 5.45
CA VAL A 639 8.73 7.13 4.46
C VAL A 639 8.43 6.23 3.27
N HIS A 640 7.96 6.83 2.18
CA HIS A 640 7.55 6.10 0.98
C HIS A 640 8.67 5.95 -0.06
N SER A 641 9.67 6.83 -0.04
CA SER A 641 10.85 6.81 -0.91
C SER A 641 12.12 6.35 -0.18
N GLY A 642 11.95 5.49 0.83
CA GLY A 642 13.07 4.92 1.59
C GLY A 642 13.99 4.12 0.67
N LYS A 643 15.29 4.38 0.73
CA LYS A 643 16.28 3.60 -0.04
C LYS A 643 16.38 2.20 0.55
N ASP A 644 16.29 1.20 -0.31
CA ASP A 644 16.54 -0.18 0.03
C ASP A 644 18.04 -0.44 0.13
N PHE A 645 18.45 -1.14 1.19
CA PHE A 645 19.82 -1.61 1.36
C PHE A 645 19.80 -3.14 1.24
N MET A 646 20.34 -3.64 0.12
CA MET A 646 20.34 -5.06 -0.22
C MET A 646 21.50 -5.80 0.45
N GLY A 647 21.16 -6.83 1.24
CA GLY A 647 22.11 -7.84 1.71
C GLY A 647 22.29 -8.98 0.71
N SER A 648 22.54 -10.19 1.20
CA SER A 648 22.71 -11.42 0.42
C SER A 648 21.39 -12.00 -0.09
N THR A 649 20.40 -12.19 0.79
CA THR A 649 19.06 -12.71 0.43
C THR A 649 17.92 -11.82 0.88
N LYS A 650 18.18 -10.95 1.87
CA LYS A 650 17.23 -9.99 2.43
C LYS A 650 17.61 -8.56 2.08
N LEU A 651 16.67 -7.63 2.19
CA LEU A 651 16.91 -6.18 2.16
C LEU A 651 16.35 -5.52 3.42
N ILE A 652 16.86 -4.35 3.77
CA ILE A 652 16.34 -3.52 4.87
C ILE A 652 15.84 -2.16 4.33
N ARG A 653 14.65 -1.76 4.78
CA ARG A 653 14.00 -0.49 4.44
C ARG A 653 13.57 0.26 5.69
N TRP A 654 13.88 1.56 5.75
CA TRP A 654 13.29 2.50 6.71
C TRP A 654 11.90 2.94 6.22
N THR A 655 10.86 2.75 7.04
CA THR A 655 9.45 3.01 6.63
C THR A 655 8.73 4.06 7.48
N GLN A 656 9.19 4.35 8.69
CA GLN A 656 8.54 5.32 9.59
C GLN A 656 9.54 5.94 10.56
N VAL A 657 9.29 7.19 10.98
CA VAL A 657 9.95 7.82 12.13
C VAL A 657 8.92 8.45 13.05
N PHE A 658 9.05 8.22 14.36
CA PHE A 658 8.27 8.85 15.43
C PHE A 658 9.09 9.96 16.08
N ILE A 659 8.42 11.08 16.39
CA ILE A 659 9.02 12.26 17.02
C ILE A 659 8.53 12.29 18.47
N ILE A 660 9.27 11.65 19.37
CA ILE A 660 8.87 11.41 20.77
C ILE A 660 9.06 12.68 21.61
N LYS A 661 10.20 13.36 21.45
CA LYS A 661 10.48 14.67 22.06
C LYS A 661 11.12 15.57 21.00
N CYS A 662 10.64 16.80 20.92
CA CYS A 662 11.34 17.94 20.35
C CYS A 662 10.84 19.15 21.14
N GLU A 663 11.71 20.02 21.66
CA GLU A 663 11.26 21.12 22.54
C GLU A 663 10.63 22.26 21.72
N ASP A 664 9.29 22.30 21.72
CA ASP A 664 8.49 23.36 21.12
C ASP A 664 8.57 24.67 21.90
N GLY A 665 9.43 25.58 21.42
CA GLY A 665 9.49 26.99 21.85
C GLY A 665 8.34 27.85 21.33
N ALA A 666 7.10 27.49 21.65
CA ALA A 666 5.84 28.20 21.40
C ALA A 666 5.45 28.50 19.92
N THR A 667 4.18 28.19 19.60
CA THR A 667 3.51 28.28 18.28
C THR A 667 4.04 27.33 17.20
N SER A 668 3.12 26.75 16.42
CA SER A 668 3.39 25.82 15.30
C SER A 668 4.12 26.44 14.10
N ALA A 669 4.76 27.59 14.28
CA ALA A 669 5.42 28.40 13.26
C ALA A 669 6.94 28.50 13.44
N LYS A 670 7.53 27.88 14.47
CA LYS A 670 8.97 27.95 14.80
C LYS A 670 9.58 26.63 15.33
N LEU A 671 9.14 25.48 14.83
CA LEU A 671 10.02 24.31 14.88
C LEU A 671 11.24 24.60 13.98
N GLY A 672 12.41 24.05 14.34
CA GLY A 672 13.55 23.94 13.40
C GLY A 672 13.08 23.34 12.08
N ASP A 673 13.70 23.75 10.98
CA ASP A 673 13.18 23.51 9.63
C ASP A 673 12.80 22.03 9.46
N PRO A 674 11.59 21.66 8.98
CA PRO A 674 11.25 20.26 8.73
C PRO A 674 12.29 19.52 7.88
N LEU A 675 13.10 20.24 7.11
CA LEU A 675 14.27 19.71 6.41
C LEU A 675 15.35 19.17 7.37
N GLU A 676 15.61 19.78 8.52
CA GLU A 676 16.62 19.35 9.50
C GLU A 676 16.27 18.00 10.14
N VAL A 677 15.04 17.84 10.65
CA VAL A 677 14.56 16.56 11.21
C VAL A 677 14.61 15.45 10.15
N ASN A 678 14.25 15.76 8.90
CA ASN A 678 14.32 14.80 7.79
C ASN A 678 15.77 14.43 7.42
N ASN A 679 16.67 15.40 7.27
CA ASN A 679 18.09 15.17 6.95
C ASN A 679 18.81 14.33 8.03
N LEU A 680 18.49 14.62 9.29
CA LEU A 680 18.99 13.89 10.45
C LEU A 680 18.45 12.46 10.49
N SER A 681 17.15 12.29 10.29
CA SER A 681 16.51 10.98 10.21
C SER A 681 17.07 10.14 9.06
N GLU A 682 17.31 10.73 7.87
CA GLU A 682 17.95 10.01 6.75
C GLU A 682 19.39 9.60 7.10
N SER A 683 20.13 10.45 7.81
CA SER A 683 21.51 10.15 8.23
C SER A 683 21.58 8.98 9.22
N ILE A 684 20.69 8.99 10.24
CA ILE A 684 20.55 7.89 11.21
C ILE A 684 20.08 6.61 10.49
N ALA A 685 19.04 6.70 9.66
CA ALA A 685 18.51 5.56 8.90
C ALA A 685 19.58 4.89 8.04
N ARG A 686 20.37 5.70 7.33
CA ARG A 686 21.45 5.23 6.46
C ARG A 686 22.54 4.50 7.25
N ALA A 687 22.97 5.06 8.39
CA ALA A 687 23.95 4.42 9.26
C ALA A 687 23.45 3.08 9.82
N THR A 688 22.20 3.03 10.31
CA THR A 688 21.55 1.78 10.75
C THR A 688 21.51 0.73 9.65
N CYS A 689 21.09 1.10 8.43
CA CYS A 689 21.01 0.16 7.33
C CYS A 689 22.39 -0.38 6.91
N ILE A 690 23.43 0.47 6.89
CA ILE A 690 24.81 0.06 6.58
C ILE A 690 25.35 -0.90 7.64
N ALA A 691 25.15 -0.59 8.94
CA ALA A 691 25.58 -1.42 10.05
C ALA A 691 24.96 -2.83 10.05
N LEU A 692 23.71 -2.96 9.60
CA LEU A 692 22.95 -4.21 9.66
C LEU A 692 22.96 -5.03 8.35
N ILE A 693 23.42 -4.46 7.23
CA ILE A 693 23.33 -5.09 5.89
C ILE A 693 23.95 -6.49 5.81
N LYS A 694 25.02 -6.75 6.58
CA LYS A 694 25.72 -8.05 6.65
C LYS A 694 25.08 -9.05 7.64
N LEU A 695 24.12 -8.59 8.44
CA LEU A 695 23.49 -9.35 9.52
C LEU A 695 22.00 -9.65 9.23
N LEU A 696 21.45 -9.18 8.11
CA LEU A 696 20.03 -9.31 7.77
C LEU A 696 19.54 -10.76 7.71
N ASP A 697 20.32 -11.68 7.13
CA ASP A 697 19.97 -13.10 7.05
C ASP A 697 19.89 -13.72 8.47
N LEU A 698 20.77 -13.30 9.39
CA LEU A 698 20.83 -13.78 10.78
C LEU A 698 19.69 -13.19 11.63
N LEU A 699 19.37 -11.91 11.44
CA LEU A 699 18.21 -11.24 12.03
C LEU A 699 16.90 -11.91 11.59
N ALA A 700 16.74 -12.15 10.28
CA ALA A 700 15.56 -12.82 9.72
C ALA A 700 15.43 -14.27 10.19
N ALA A 701 16.53 -15.03 10.25
CA ALA A 701 16.53 -16.39 10.81
C ALA A 701 16.17 -16.43 12.32
N SER A 702 16.43 -15.33 13.04
CA SER A 702 16.03 -15.14 14.43
C SER A 702 14.58 -14.62 14.60
N GLY A 703 13.83 -14.44 13.51
CA GLY A 703 12.47 -13.90 13.53
C GLY A 703 12.38 -12.38 13.75
N LEU A 704 13.50 -11.65 13.68
CA LEU A 704 13.58 -10.21 13.96
C LEU A 704 13.37 -9.41 12.66
N THR A 705 12.15 -9.47 12.10
CA THR A 705 11.83 -8.84 10.81
C THR A 705 11.44 -7.36 10.91
N ILE A 706 11.07 -6.88 12.10
CA ILE A 706 10.81 -5.46 12.37
C ILE A 706 11.79 -5.00 13.44
N LEU A 707 12.50 -3.92 13.17
CA LEU A 707 13.51 -3.34 14.04
C LEU A 707 13.16 -1.87 14.30
N ALA A 708 13.57 -1.35 15.45
CA ALA A 708 13.56 0.08 15.68
C ALA A 708 14.86 0.56 16.33
N VAL A 709 15.23 1.80 16.00
CA VAL A 709 16.35 2.55 16.61
C VAL A 709 15.80 3.86 17.15
N ARG A 710 15.88 4.04 18.48
CA ARG A 710 15.52 5.28 19.17
C ARG A 710 16.79 6.06 19.47
N ALA A 711 16.99 7.16 18.76
CA ALA A 711 18.08 8.09 18.96
C ALA A 711 17.65 9.20 19.94
N THR A 712 18.49 9.45 20.94
CA THR A 712 18.38 10.57 21.88
C THR A 712 19.55 11.51 21.63
N MET A 713 19.25 12.78 21.37
CA MET A 713 20.23 13.81 21.08
C MET A 713 19.91 15.02 21.94
N ASP A 714 20.79 15.31 22.88
CA ASP A 714 20.73 16.41 23.83
C ASP A 714 22.16 16.88 24.07
N GLN A 715 22.34 18.13 24.52
CA GLN A 715 23.68 18.71 24.72
C GLN A 715 24.50 17.94 25.77
N GLU A 716 23.81 17.36 26.76
CA GLU A 716 24.42 16.54 27.82
C GLU A 716 24.35 15.02 27.53
N ASN A 717 23.37 14.58 26.74
CA ASN A 717 23.05 13.15 26.56
C ASN A 717 22.84 12.80 25.07
N VAL A 718 23.88 12.23 24.45
CA VAL A 718 23.81 11.66 23.09
C VAL A 718 23.92 10.14 23.18
N GLY A 719 22.94 9.43 22.62
CA GLY A 719 22.93 7.96 22.64
C GLY A 719 21.80 7.36 21.80
N TYR A 720 21.75 6.03 21.74
CA TYR A 720 20.66 5.32 21.07
C TYR A 720 20.29 4.02 21.79
N GLU A 721 19.07 3.57 21.54
CA GLU A 721 18.60 2.22 21.87
C GLU A 721 18.17 1.53 20.57
N ALA A 722 18.35 0.21 20.47
CA ALA A 722 17.87 -0.59 19.35
C ALA A 722 17.19 -1.86 19.85
N GLY A 723 16.08 -2.24 19.22
CA GLY A 723 15.28 -3.39 19.64
C GLY A 723 14.36 -3.95 18.57
N SER A 724 13.76 -5.09 18.90
CA SER A 724 12.84 -5.87 18.07
C SER A 724 11.89 -6.64 18.98
N ASN A 725 10.62 -6.77 18.58
CA ASN A 725 9.59 -7.52 19.32
C ASN A 725 9.42 -7.11 20.81
N GLY A 726 9.83 -5.89 21.18
CA GLY A 726 9.77 -5.39 22.56
C GLY A 726 10.98 -5.78 23.43
N GLU A 727 12.05 -6.31 22.83
CA GLU A 727 13.32 -6.63 23.49
C GLU A 727 14.49 -5.90 22.82
N LYS A 728 15.57 -5.64 23.58
CA LYS A 728 16.79 -5.01 23.05
C LYS A 728 17.58 -5.99 22.17
N LEU A 729 18.23 -5.47 21.13
CA LEU A 729 19.04 -6.29 20.23
C LEU A 729 20.24 -6.92 20.97
N ALA A 730 20.56 -8.16 20.60
CA ALA A 730 21.72 -8.88 21.13
C ALA A 730 23.05 -8.13 20.86
N PRO A 731 24.08 -8.27 21.72
CA PRO A 731 25.32 -7.48 21.65
C PRO A 731 26.06 -7.54 20.30
N ILE A 732 25.92 -8.64 19.54
CA ILE A 732 26.52 -8.79 18.21
C ILE A 732 26.02 -7.73 17.22
N TYR A 733 24.74 -7.33 17.29
CA TYR A 733 24.18 -6.29 16.44
C TYR A 733 24.56 -4.90 16.95
N MET A 734 24.52 -4.70 18.28
CA MET A 734 24.89 -3.44 18.94
C MET A 734 26.33 -3.03 18.60
N ASN A 735 27.29 -3.96 18.65
CA ASN A 735 28.67 -3.70 18.26
C ASN A 735 28.80 -3.24 16.79
N SER A 736 27.91 -3.68 15.90
CA SER A 736 27.89 -3.25 14.49
C SER A 736 27.29 -1.85 14.36
N LEU A 737 26.19 -1.60 15.08
CA LEU A 737 25.50 -0.31 15.16
C LEU A 737 26.38 0.79 15.76
N ASP A 738 27.13 0.49 16.83
CA ASP A 738 28.01 1.44 17.52
C ASP A 738 29.04 2.08 16.56
N ASN A 739 29.63 1.29 15.66
CA ASN A 739 30.65 1.77 14.72
C ASN A 739 30.11 2.82 13.72
N GLU A 740 28.84 2.73 13.34
CA GLU A 740 28.23 3.59 12.32
C GLU A 740 27.35 4.71 12.92
N LEU A 741 26.61 4.42 14.00
CA LEU A 741 25.67 5.38 14.61
C LEU A 741 26.34 6.39 15.54
N ILE A 742 27.30 5.98 16.38
CA ILE A 742 27.92 6.88 17.36
C ILE A 742 28.56 8.12 16.68
N PRO A 743 29.30 8.00 15.55
CA PRO A 743 29.83 9.17 14.84
C PRO A 743 28.75 10.11 14.29
N VAL A 744 27.62 9.56 13.81
CA VAL A 744 26.49 10.35 13.27
C VAL A 744 25.78 11.10 14.40
N LEU A 745 25.55 10.44 15.54
CA LEU A 745 24.85 11.01 16.68
C LEU A 745 25.68 12.10 17.38
N HIS A 746 26.99 11.90 17.58
CA HIS A 746 27.85 12.97 18.11
C HIS A 746 27.90 14.19 17.18
N LYS A 747 27.94 13.97 15.86
CA LYS A 747 27.87 15.07 14.89
C LYS A 747 26.53 15.81 14.97
N ALA A 748 25.42 15.11 15.15
CA ALA A 748 24.09 15.71 15.29
C ALA A 748 23.93 16.50 16.60
N GLY A 749 24.33 15.92 17.74
CA GLY A 749 24.29 16.60 19.04
C GLY A 749 25.23 17.81 19.13
N SER A 750 26.23 17.91 18.25
CA SER A 750 27.09 19.11 18.13
C SER A 750 26.47 20.23 17.28
N ILE A 751 25.34 20.00 16.62
CA ILE A 751 24.68 20.93 15.68
C ILE A 751 23.31 21.37 16.21
N ASN A 752 22.59 20.51 16.90
CA ASN A 752 21.26 20.81 17.45
C ASN A 752 21.36 21.47 18.83
N ASP A 753 20.89 22.72 18.93
CA ASP A 753 20.74 23.41 20.22
C ASP A 753 19.59 22.84 21.07
N SER A 754 18.65 22.08 20.49
CA SER A 754 17.45 21.55 21.16
C SER A 754 17.46 20.03 21.35
N ALA A 755 16.97 19.59 22.50
CA ALA A 755 16.85 18.18 22.84
C ALA A 755 15.78 17.48 21.97
N ALA A 756 16.17 16.43 21.25
CA ALA A 756 15.29 15.67 20.36
C ALA A 756 15.44 14.15 20.56
N VAL A 757 14.30 13.45 20.55
CA VAL A 757 14.20 11.99 20.66
C VAL A 757 13.38 11.48 19.48
N LEU A 758 14.02 10.67 18.62
CA LEU A 758 13.45 10.14 17.38
C LEU A 758 13.50 8.61 17.41
N GLU A 759 12.41 7.92 17.05
CA GLU A 759 12.39 6.47 16.90
C GLU A 759 12.10 6.07 15.45
N LEU A 760 13.09 5.46 14.80
CA LEU A 760 13.02 5.06 13.39
C LEU A 760 12.70 3.56 13.31
N VAL A 761 11.74 3.19 12.46
CA VAL A 761 11.29 1.81 12.26
C VAL A 761 11.76 1.27 10.90
N PHE A 762 12.34 0.08 10.93
CA PHE A 762 12.92 -0.62 9.78
C PHE A 762 12.26 -1.99 9.60
N HIS A 763 12.06 -2.38 8.35
CA HIS A 763 11.55 -3.70 7.97
C HIS A 763 12.64 -4.45 7.23
N ILE A 764 12.89 -5.70 7.63
CA ILE A 764 13.68 -6.67 6.87
C ILE A 764 12.72 -7.45 5.98
N MET A 765 13.00 -7.44 4.68
CA MET A 765 12.19 -8.06 3.63
C MET A 765 13.03 -9.10 2.87
N ASP A 766 12.34 -10.03 2.23
CA ASP A 766 12.91 -10.81 1.13
C ASP A 766 13.12 -9.91 -0.10
N GLN A 767 14.25 -10.11 -0.79
CA GLN A 767 14.56 -9.45 -2.07
C GLN A 767 13.62 -9.89 -3.20
#